data_AF-A0A7K8QDK4-F1
#
_entry.id   AF-A0A7K8QDK4-F1
#
_cell.length_a   1.000
_cell.length_b   1.000
_cell.length_c   1.000
_cell.angle_alpha   90.00
_cell.angle_beta   90.00
_cell.angle_gamma   90.00
#
_symmetry.space_group_name_H-M   'P 1'
#
loop_
_entity.id
_entity.type
_entity.pdbx_description
1 polymer ?
#
loop_
_entity_poly.entity_id
_entity_poly.type
_entity_poly.pdbx_seq_one_letter_code
_entity_poly.pdbx_strand_id
1 'polypeptide(L)'
;GKEEYIATFKGSEYFCYDLSQNPIQSSSDEITLSFKTLQRNGLMLHTGKSADYVNLALKNGAVSLVINLGSGAFEALVEPVNGKFNDNAWHDVKVTRNLRQVTISVDGILTTTGYTQEDYTMLGSDDFFYVGGSPSTADLPGSPVSNNFMGCLKEVNIISHKSITNFPPCCLKMGKDENISMEIPSGIYLLCGIPILELTYLLESKPKETYLLNLVASKNLSVVELANSLIDLIISVSELFSLGLRWKQTLFFSKSALQKKVNDGEWYHVDFQRDGRSGTISVNTLRTPYTAPGESEILDLDDDLYLGGLPENKAGLVFPTEVWTALLNYGYVGCIRDLFIDGQSKDIRQMAEIQSTAGVKPSCSRETAKPCLSNPCKNNGVCRDGWNRYVCDCSGTGYLGRSCEREATILSYDGSMFMKIQLPVVMHTEAEDVSLRFRSQRAYGILMATTSRESADTLRLELDAGRVKLTVNLDCIRINCNSSKGPETLFAGYNLNDNEWHTVRVVRRGKSLKLMVDDQQAVTGSQMAGDHTRLEFHNIETGIITERRYLSSVPSNFIGHLQSLTFNGMAYIDLCKNGDIDYCELNARFGFRNIIADPVTFKTKASYVALATLQAYTSMHLFFQFKTTSLDGLILYNSGDGNDFIVVELVKGYLHYVFDLGNGANLIKGSSNKPLNDNQWHNVMISRDTNNLHTVKIDTKITTQSTAGARNLDLKSDLYIGGVAKEMFKSLPKLVHAKEGFQGCLASVDLNGRLPDLISDALFCNGQIERGCEGPSTTCQEDSCANQGVCLQQWDGFSCDCSMTSFSGPLCNDPGTTYIFSKGGGQITYTWPPNDRPSTRADRLAIGFSTVQKEAVLVRVDSSTGLGDYLELHIHQGKIGVKFNVGTDDIAIEEMNAIINDGKYHVVRFTRSGGNATLQVDNWPVIERYPAGNNDNERLAIARQRIPYRLGRVVDEWLLDKGRQLTIFNSQATIKIGGKERGHPFQGQLSGLYYNGLKVLNMAAENDANIVIEGNVRLVGEVPSSMTTESTATAMQSEMSTSVMETTTTLATSTARRGKAPTKEPIGQTTDDILVASAECPSDDEDIDPCEPSSGGL
;
A
#
# COMPACT_ATOMS: atom_id res chain seq x y z
N GLY A 1 41.84 -61.87 1.28
CA GLY A 1 42.93 -60.91 1.50
C GLY A 1 42.63 -60.14 2.77
N LYS A 2 43.40 -59.10 3.11
CA LYS A 2 42.89 -58.06 4.01
C LYS A 2 41.85 -57.25 3.23
N GLU A 3 40.71 -56.97 3.86
CA GLU A 3 39.76 -55.98 3.36
C GLU A 3 40.17 -54.63 3.95
N GLU A 4 40.26 -53.58 3.11
CA GLU A 4 40.48 -52.23 3.61
C GLU A 4 39.18 -51.69 4.20
N TYR A 5 39.25 -51.22 5.44
CA TYR A 5 38.12 -50.69 6.20
C TYR A 5 37.91 -49.21 5.86
N ILE A 6 36.92 -48.93 5.00
CA ILE A 6 36.61 -47.59 4.46
C ILE A 6 35.15 -47.23 4.77
N ALA A 7 34.91 -46.04 5.33
CA ALA A 7 33.59 -45.42 5.43
C ALA A 7 33.50 -44.17 4.54
N THR A 8 32.29 -43.88 4.06
CA THR A 8 31.93 -42.63 3.39
C THR A 8 30.94 -41.88 4.28
N PHE A 9 31.20 -40.60 4.51
CA PHE A 9 30.35 -39.69 5.30
C PHE A 9 29.87 -38.57 4.37
N LYS A 10 28.59 -38.18 4.48
CA LYS A 10 27.97 -37.05 3.77
C LYS A 10 27.77 -35.84 4.68
N GLY A 11 28.40 -35.83 5.86
CA GLY A 11 28.25 -34.76 6.85
C GLY A 11 26.89 -34.75 7.54
N SER A 12 26.10 -35.83 7.49
CA SER A 12 24.94 -36.04 8.37
C SER A 12 25.08 -37.31 9.22
N GLU A 13 25.99 -38.21 8.83
CA GLU A 13 26.33 -39.46 9.51
C GLU A 13 27.59 -39.29 10.35
N TYR A 14 27.67 -40.04 11.45
CA TYR A 14 28.87 -40.20 12.26
C TYR A 14 28.85 -41.58 12.93
N PHE A 15 30.02 -42.07 13.35
CA PHE A 15 30.08 -43.16 14.32
C PHE A 15 30.19 -42.58 15.72
N CYS A 16 29.50 -43.21 16.67
CA CYS A 16 29.58 -42.94 18.09
C CYS A 16 29.84 -44.27 18.81
N TYR A 17 30.85 -44.32 19.66
CA TYR A 17 31.23 -45.49 20.43
C TYR A 17 31.29 -45.15 21.92
N ASP A 18 30.61 -45.94 22.74
CA ASP A 18 30.47 -45.77 24.18
C ASP A 18 31.72 -46.26 24.93
N LEU A 19 32.44 -45.33 25.56
CA LEU A 19 33.61 -45.57 26.39
C LEU A 19 33.28 -45.79 27.87
N SER A 20 32.03 -45.59 28.31
CA SER A 20 31.66 -45.71 29.74
C SER A 20 31.92 -47.11 30.31
N GLN A 21 31.84 -48.14 29.46
CA GLN A 21 32.16 -49.52 29.83
C GLN A 21 33.67 -49.82 29.80
N ASN A 22 34.46 -49.08 29.01
CA ASN A 22 35.91 -49.27 28.86
C ASN A 22 36.63 -47.93 28.64
N PRO A 23 36.79 -47.09 29.69
CA PRO A 23 37.35 -45.75 29.55
C PRO A 23 38.78 -45.73 28.99
N ILE A 24 39.05 -44.78 28.10
CA ILE A 24 40.41 -44.46 27.67
C ILE A 24 41.12 -43.80 28.86
N GLN A 25 42.12 -44.50 29.40
CA GLN A 25 43.04 -44.00 30.43
C GLN A 25 44.47 -44.31 30.00
N SER A 26 45.08 -43.37 29.28
CA SER A 26 46.33 -43.62 28.57
C SER A 26 47.35 -42.51 28.74
N SER A 27 48.62 -42.89 28.90
CA SER A 27 49.78 -41.99 29.04
C SER A 27 50.65 -41.93 27.77
N SER A 28 50.33 -42.73 26.76
CA SER A 28 51.03 -42.80 25.47
C SER A 28 50.11 -43.49 24.48
N ASP A 29 49.83 -42.83 23.35
CA ASP A 29 48.78 -43.22 22.41
C ASP A 29 49.20 -42.94 20.97
N GLU A 30 48.72 -43.76 20.04
CA GLU A 30 48.84 -43.55 18.60
C GLU A 30 47.46 -43.55 17.96
N ILE A 31 47.20 -42.52 17.14
CA ILE A 31 46.00 -42.36 16.33
C ILE A 31 46.44 -42.41 14.86
N THR A 32 45.82 -43.26 14.07
CA THR A 32 46.03 -43.32 12.61
C THR A 32 44.70 -43.33 11.87
N LEU A 33 44.67 -42.65 10.72
CA LEU A 33 43.62 -42.71 9.71
C LEU A 33 44.17 -42.24 8.36
N SER A 34 43.53 -42.60 7.26
CA SER A 34 43.61 -41.80 6.03
C SER A 34 42.28 -41.11 5.77
N PHE A 35 42.32 -39.88 5.25
CA PHE A 35 41.13 -39.12 4.88
C PHE A 35 41.16 -38.70 3.41
N LYS A 36 39.96 -38.43 2.87
CA LYS A 36 39.76 -38.00 1.49
C LYS A 36 38.52 -37.10 1.39
N THR A 37 38.69 -35.83 1.01
CA THR A 37 37.58 -34.85 0.98
C THR A 37 37.78 -33.76 -0.07
N LEU A 38 36.68 -33.06 -0.39
CA LEU A 38 36.65 -31.77 -1.09
C LEU A 38 36.32 -30.59 -0.15
N GLN A 39 35.78 -30.86 1.04
CA GLN A 39 35.43 -29.80 2.00
C GLN A 39 36.66 -29.18 2.64
N ARG A 40 36.54 -27.91 3.06
CA ARG A 40 37.62 -27.20 3.79
C ARG A 40 37.60 -27.47 5.29
N ASN A 41 36.43 -27.77 5.83
CA ASN A 41 36.20 -28.06 7.24
C ASN A 41 35.58 -29.44 7.39
N GLY A 42 35.80 -30.08 8.53
CA GLY A 42 35.10 -31.31 8.90
C GLY A 42 35.76 -32.04 10.06
N LEU A 43 34.98 -32.43 11.06
CA LEU A 43 35.45 -33.21 12.20
C LEU A 43 35.81 -34.65 11.80
N MET A 44 37.10 -35.02 11.82
CA MET A 44 37.51 -36.40 11.52
C MET A 44 37.25 -37.32 12.71
N LEU A 45 37.63 -36.89 13.93
CA LEU A 45 37.30 -37.57 15.18
C LEU A 45 37.37 -36.64 16.41
N HIS A 46 36.65 -37.01 17.47
CA HIS A 46 36.74 -36.38 18.78
C HIS A 46 36.48 -37.39 19.91
N THR A 47 37.11 -37.18 21.06
CA THR A 47 36.76 -37.87 22.31
C THR A 47 37.12 -37.01 23.50
N GLY A 48 36.34 -37.11 24.58
CA GLY A 48 36.59 -36.40 25.84
C GLY A 48 35.51 -35.36 26.19
N LYS A 49 35.58 -34.89 27.43
CA LYS A 49 34.65 -33.91 28.01
C LYS A 49 35.40 -32.98 28.97
N SER A 50 34.90 -31.74 29.09
CA SER A 50 35.52 -30.70 29.93
C SER A 50 36.99 -30.43 29.54
N ALA A 51 37.96 -30.77 30.40
CA ALA A 51 39.38 -30.43 30.22
C ALA A 51 40.24 -31.57 29.64
N ASP A 52 39.73 -32.80 29.55
CA ASP A 52 40.42 -33.93 28.93
C ASP A 52 39.77 -34.24 27.58
N TYR A 53 40.52 -34.07 26.49
CA TYR A 53 40.01 -34.33 25.13
C TYR A 53 41.10 -34.45 24.05
N VAL A 54 40.72 -35.10 22.95
CA VAL A 54 41.42 -35.05 21.66
C VAL A 54 40.41 -34.67 20.58
N ASN A 55 40.72 -33.66 19.78
CA ASN A 55 39.96 -33.26 18.60
C ASN A 55 40.90 -33.26 17.38
N LEU A 56 40.49 -33.92 16.29
CA LEU A 56 41.21 -33.94 15.02
C LEU A 56 40.22 -33.62 13.89
N ALA A 57 40.49 -32.54 13.16
CA ALA A 57 39.60 -31.99 12.15
C ALA A 57 40.37 -31.42 10.96
N LEU A 58 39.70 -31.27 9.82
CA LEU A 58 40.14 -30.34 8.79
C LEU A 58 39.60 -28.94 9.11
N LYS A 59 40.41 -27.89 8.96
CA LYS A 59 40.09 -26.49 9.23
C LYS A 59 40.66 -25.61 8.12
N ASN A 60 39.82 -24.90 7.36
CA ASN A 60 40.22 -24.12 6.18
C ASN A 60 41.04 -24.88 5.10
N GLY A 61 41.08 -26.21 5.12
CA GLY A 61 41.91 -27.04 4.24
C GLY A 61 43.29 -27.42 4.82
N ALA A 62 43.55 -27.10 6.08
CA ALA A 62 44.71 -27.54 6.87
C ALA A 62 44.26 -28.57 7.94
N VAL A 63 45.15 -29.48 8.36
CA VAL A 63 44.82 -30.49 9.38
C VAL A 63 45.05 -29.89 10.77
N SER A 64 43.99 -29.78 11.56
CA SER A 64 43.97 -29.18 12.89
C SER A 64 43.87 -30.27 13.95
N LEU A 65 44.80 -30.27 14.90
CA LEU A 65 44.82 -31.17 16.07
C LEU A 65 44.80 -30.33 17.35
N VAL A 66 43.90 -30.68 18.28
CA VAL A 66 43.87 -30.12 19.63
C VAL A 66 43.86 -31.27 20.63
N ILE A 67 44.79 -31.26 21.59
CA ILE A 67 44.86 -32.24 22.68
C ILE A 67 44.96 -31.51 24.01
N ASN A 68 44.09 -31.85 24.95
CA ASN A 68 44.17 -31.39 26.34
C ASN A 68 44.11 -32.60 27.30
N LEU A 69 44.87 -32.52 28.39
CA LEU A 69 45.06 -33.58 29.38
C LEU A 69 44.65 -33.08 30.79
N GLY A 70 43.62 -32.24 30.86
CA GLY A 70 43.18 -31.60 32.10
C GLY A 70 43.83 -30.23 32.40
N SER A 71 45.06 -29.98 31.94
CA SER A 71 45.87 -28.82 32.38
C SER A 71 46.36 -27.85 31.29
N GLY A 72 45.73 -27.86 30.12
CA GLY A 72 45.87 -26.86 29.07
C GLY A 72 46.33 -27.43 27.72
N ALA A 73 45.66 -26.99 26.66
CA ALA A 73 45.74 -27.63 25.35
C ALA A 73 47.08 -27.42 24.62
N PHE A 74 47.48 -28.43 23.85
CA PHE A 74 48.37 -28.31 22.71
C PHE A 74 47.52 -28.15 21.44
N GLU A 75 47.80 -27.12 20.65
CA GLU A 75 47.21 -26.89 19.33
C GLU A 75 48.27 -27.03 18.23
N ALA A 76 47.95 -27.75 17.15
CA ALA A 76 48.75 -27.81 15.94
C ALA A 76 47.87 -27.64 14.70
N LEU A 77 48.35 -26.86 13.73
CA LEU A 77 47.75 -26.69 12.42
C LEU A 77 48.79 -27.02 11.36
N VAL A 78 48.63 -28.15 10.68
CA VAL A 78 49.52 -28.59 9.60
C VAL A 78 48.96 -28.10 8.27
N GLU A 79 49.71 -27.23 7.60
CA GLU A 79 49.36 -26.70 6.27
C GLU A 79 50.06 -27.48 5.14
N PRO A 80 49.44 -27.61 3.96
CA PRO A 80 50.04 -28.31 2.82
C PRO A 80 51.11 -27.46 2.14
N VAL A 81 52.36 -27.93 2.12
CA VAL A 81 53.51 -27.22 1.52
C VAL A 81 53.40 -27.08 0.00
N ASN A 82 52.71 -28.00 -0.67
CA ASN A 82 52.30 -27.90 -2.08
C ASN A 82 50.92 -28.57 -2.23
N GLY A 83 50.05 -27.99 -3.05
CA GLY A 83 48.70 -28.53 -3.26
C GLY A 83 47.70 -28.12 -2.17
N LYS A 84 46.78 -29.03 -1.83
CA LYS A 84 45.73 -28.85 -0.80
C LYS A 84 45.33 -30.21 -0.25
N PHE A 85 45.00 -30.31 1.03
CA PHE A 85 44.46 -31.55 1.61
C PHE A 85 42.99 -31.85 1.24
N ASN A 86 42.30 -30.89 0.62
CA ASN A 86 40.92 -31.04 0.14
C ASN A 86 40.85 -31.16 -1.40
N ASP A 87 41.81 -31.86 -2.00
CA ASP A 87 41.92 -32.09 -3.44
C ASP A 87 41.21 -33.38 -3.92
N ASN A 88 40.60 -34.14 -3.00
CA ASN A 88 40.01 -35.46 -3.23
C ASN A 88 41.04 -36.57 -3.55
N ALA A 89 42.28 -36.45 -3.07
CA ALA A 89 43.24 -37.55 -2.90
C ALA A 89 43.08 -38.24 -1.54
N TRP A 90 43.87 -39.28 -1.27
CA TRP A 90 44.02 -39.85 0.08
C TRP A 90 45.22 -39.19 0.77
N HIS A 91 45.02 -38.70 1.98
CA HIS A 91 46.06 -38.19 2.85
C HIS A 91 46.13 -39.01 4.14
N ASP A 92 47.34 -39.39 4.55
CA ASP A 92 47.58 -40.22 5.74
C ASP A 92 47.90 -39.34 6.94
N VAL A 93 47.11 -39.46 8.02
CA VAL A 93 47.34 -38.74 9.28
C VAL A 93 47.77 -39.71 10.36
N LYS A 94 48.90 -39.41 10.99
CA LYS A 94 49.40 -40.12 12.17
C LYS A 94 49.71 -39.14 13.29
N VAL A 95 49.05 -39.34 14.43
CA VAL A 95 49.33 -38.62 15.67
C VAL A 95 49.94 -39.59 16.66
N THR A 96 51.09 -39.25 17.24
CA THR A 96 51.70 -39.99 18.34
C THR A 96 51.85 -39.08 19.54
N ARG A 97 51.36 -39.51 20.70
CA ARG A 97 51.57 -38.85 21.99
C ARG A 97 52.35 -39.76 22.91
N ASN A 98 53.35 -39.22 23.59
CA ASN A 98 54.07 -39.87 24.68
C ASN A 98 54.16 -38.90 25.86
N LEU A 99 53.48 -39.20 26.96
CA LEU A 99 53.23 -38.28 28.07
C LEU A 99 52.63 -36.96 27.55
N ARG A 100 53.36 -35.86 27.69
CA ARG A 100 52.98 -34.52 27.17
C ARG A 100 53.41 -34.27 25.73
N GLN A 101 54.38 -35.03 25.21
CA GLN A 101 54.94 -34.78 23.88
C GLN A 101 53.96 -35.28 22.81
N VAL A 102 53.52 -34.40 21.93
CA VAL A 102 52.63 -34.72 20.81
C VAL A 102 53.37 -34.48 19.50
N THR A 103 53.30 -35.44 18.57
CA THR A 103 53.73 -35.28 17.18
C THR A 103 52.56 -35.60 16.26
N ILE A 104 52.19 -34.68 15.38
CA ILE A 104 51.33 -34.94 14.23
C ILE A 104 52.19 -35.07 12.97
N SER A 105 51.83 -36.00 12.09
CA SER A 105 52.38 -36.19 10.76
C SER A 105 51.25 -36.30 9.75
N VAL A 106 51.38 -35.59 8.63
CA VAL A 106 50.54 -35.76 7.44
C VAL A 106 51.42 -36.23 6.28
N ASP A 107 50.96 -37.26 5.56
CA ASP A 107 51.62 -37.94 4.43
C ASP A 107 53.05 -38.44 4.74
N GLY A 108 53.39 -38.63 6.03
CA GLY A 108 54.72 -39.02 6.50
C GLY A 108 55.81 -37.94 6.34
N ILE A 109 55.49 -36.79 5.72
CA ILE A 109 56.45 -35.74 5.34
C ILE A 109 56.23 -34.46 6.16
N LEU A 110 54.98 -34.11 6.45
CA LEU A 110 54.61 -32.85 7.08
C LEU A 110 54.42 -33.08 8.58
N THR A 111 55.47 -32.84 9.37
CA THR A 111 55.51 -33.14 10.81
C THR A 111 55.49 -31.88 11.67
N THR A 112 54.76 -31.91 12.78
CA THR A 112 54.78 -30.87 13.81
C THR A 112 54.79 -31.53 15.18
N THR A 113 55.75 -31.14 16.03
CA THR A 113 55.93 -31.68 17.38
C THR A 113 55.86 -30.55 18.41
N GLY A 114 55.16 -30.80 19.52
CA GLY A 114 55.10 -29.89 20.66
C GLY A 114 54.72 -30.61 21.95
N TYR A 115 54.22 -29.86 22.93
CA TYR A 115 53.88 -30.36 24.26
C TYR A 115 52.58 -29.75 24.78
N THR A 116 51.79 -30.54 25.53
CA THR A 116 50.65 -30.03 26.31
C THR A 116 51.12 -29.21 27.53
N GLN A 117 50.24 -28.34 28.03
CA GLN A 117 50.57 -27.36 29.08
C GLN A 117 50.45 -27.98 30.48
N GLU A 118 51.24 -27.46 31.43
CA GLU A 118 51.38 -27.98 32.80
C GLU A 118 51.61 -29.51 32.88
N ASP A 119 51.58 -30.10 34.08
CA ASP A 119 52.28 -31.37 34.33
C ASP A 119 51.42 -32.65 34.18
N TYR A 120 50.20 -32.55 33.64
CA TYR A 120 49.35 -33.71 33.42
C TYR A 120 49.81 -34.52 32.20
N THR A 121 49.68 -35.85 32.29
CA THR A 121 50.27 -36.81 31.34
C THR A 121 49.33 -37.91 30.87
N MET A 122 48.15 -38.06 31.48
CA MET A 122 47.13 -39.02 31.06
C MET A 122 46.00 -38.31 30.32
N LEU A 123 45.50 -38.94 29.27
CA LEU A 123 44.22 -38.60 28.66
C LEU A 123 43.14 -39.47 29.34
N GLY A 124 42.10 -38.84 29.89
CA GLY A 124 40.92 -39.51 30.43
C GLY A 124 39.69 -39.31 29.55
N SER A 125 39.05 -40.39 29.08
CA SER A 125 37.76 -40.30 28.39
C SER A 125 36.89 -41.54 28.67
N ASP A 126 35.79 -41.32 29.37
CA ASP A 126 34.79 -42.31 29.82
C ASP A 126 33.39 -42.09 29.22
N ASP A 127 33.31 -41.25 28.19
CA ASP A 127 32.06 -40.82 27.55
C ASP A 127 31.95 -41.39 26.12
N PHE A 128 31.92 -40.56 25.07
CA PHE A 128 31.78 -41.02 23.69
C PHE A 128 33.02 -40.74 22.84
N PHE A 129 33.34 -41.70 21.98
CA PHE A 129 34.30 -41.56 20.88
C PHE A 129 33.54 -41.34 19.57
N TYR A 130 33.77 -40.19 18.93
CA TYR A 130 33.10 -39.75 17.71
C TYR A 130 34.02 -39.83 16.49
N VAL A 131 33.50 -40.28 15.34
CA VAL A 131 34.22 -40.34 14.05
C VAL A 131 33.34 -39.83 12.91
N GLY A 132 33.89 -38.91 12.10
CA GLY A 132 33.22 -38.31 10.94
C GLY A 132 32.20 -37.22 11.26
N GLY A 133 31.92 -36.94 12.53
CA GLY A 133 30.95 -35.95 12.97
C GLY A 133 30.44 -36.25 14.38
N SER A 134 29.45 -35.49 14.84
CA SER A 134 28.80 -35.71 16.14
C SER A 134 27.35 -35.16 16.15
N PRO A 135 26.58 -35.31 17.25
CA PRO A 135 25.25 -34.73 17.41
C PRO A 135 25.24 -33.19 17.38
N SER A 136 26.31 -32.55 17.86
CA SER A 136 26.54 -31.10 17.86
C SER A 136 28.04 -30.86 18.00
N THR A 137 28.68 -30.39 16.93
CA THR A 137 30.14 -30.43 16.81
C THR A 137 30.81 -29.14 17.32
N ALA A 138 30.10 -28.01 17.36
CA ALA A 138 30.54 -26.81 18.09
C ALA A 138 30.63 -27.01 19.62
N ASP A 139 29.79 -27.86 20.22
CA ASP A 139 29.76 -28.09 21.68
C ASP A 139 30.94 -28.95 22.18
N LEU A 140 31.70 -29.56 21.27
CA LEU A 140 32.80 -30.45 21.61
C LEU A 140 34.02 -29.63 22.09
N PRO A 141 34.57 -29.92 23.29
CA PRO A 141 35.62 -29.10 23.89
C PRO A 141 36.87 -29.08 23.02
N GLY A 142 37.37 -27.86 22.75
CA GLY A 142 38.52 -27.65 21.87
C GLY A 142 38.26 -27.90 20.37
N SER A 143 37.01 -28.07 19.92
CA SER A 143 36.72 -28.20 18.50
C SER A 143 37.01 -26.90 17.75
N PRO A 144 37.87 -26.92 16.70
CA PRO A 144 38.21 -25.73 15.94
C PRO A 144 37.28 -25.49 14.74
N VAL A 145 36.28 -26.37 14.56
CA VAL A 145 35.25 -26.35 13.51
C VAL A 145 33.92 -26.87 14.05
N SER A 146 32.85 -26.48 13.37
CA SER A 146 31.43 -26.82 13.59
C SER A 146 30.95 -27.97 12.68
N ASN A 147 31.55 -28.14 11.50
CA ASN A 147 30.99 -29.01 10.47
C ASN A 147 31.33 -30.50 10.67
N ASN A 148 30.36 -31.39 10.45
CA ASN A 148 30.62 -32.82 10.30
C ASN A 148 31.37 -33.11 8.97
N PHE A 149 32.08 -34.24 8.90
CA PHE A 149 32.93 -34.58 7.77
C PHE A 149 32.14 -35.04 6.55
N MET A 150 32.41 -34.45 5.39
CA MET A 150 31.98 -34.97 4.09
C MET A 150 33.20 -35.56 3.37
N GLY A 151 33.17 -36.83 2.99
CA GLY A 151 34.31 -37.49 2.36
C GLY A 151 34.40 -38.98 2.69
N CYS A 152 35.60 -39.55 2.57
CA CYS A 152 35.90 -40.90 3.04
C CYS A 152 36.95 -40.84 4.15
N LEU A 153 36.78 -41.68 5.17
CA LEU A 153 37.82 -42.02 6.15
C LEU A 153 38.10 -43.52 6.04
N LYS A 154 39.36 -43.92 6.16
CA LYS A 154 39.75 -45.33 6.23
C LYS A 154 40.75 -45.60 7.35
N GLU A 155 40.79 -46.85 7.78
CA GLU A 155 41.76 -47.37 8.76
C GLU A 155 41.89 -46.47 10.01
N VAL A 156 40.74 -46.01 10.53
CA VAL A 156 40.68 -45.21 11.76
C VAL A 156 40.94 -46.13 12.96
N ASN A 157 42.10 -45.98 13.59
CA ASN A 157 42.54 -46.78 14.73
C ASN A 157 42.99 -45.86 15.88
N ILE A 158 42.70 -46.27 17.11
CA ILE A 158 43.42 -45.80 18.30
C ILE A 158 44.08 -46.98 19.00
N ILE A 159 45.38 -46.82 19.25
CA ILE A 159 46.22 -47.73 20.02
C ILE A 159 46.60 -47.01 21.30
N SER A 160 46.11 -47.49 22.44
CA SER A 160 46.49 -47.03 23.76
C SER A 160 47.37 -48.06 24.47
N HIS A 161 48.04 -47.67 25.56
CA HIS A 161 48.82 -48.61 26.38
C HIS A 161 48.00 -49.72 27.09
N LYS A 162 46.66 -49.69 27.01
CA LYS A 162 45.76 -50.67 27.64
C LYS A 162 44.70 -51.28 26.70
N SER A 163 44.48 -50.70 25.53
CA SER A 163 43.42 -51.11 24.60
C SER A 163 43.78 -50.81 23.13
N ILE A 164 43.31 -51.67 22.23
CA ILE A 164 43.30 -51.43 20.79
C ILE A 164 41.84 -51.38 20.37
N THR A 165 41.38 -50.21 19.91
CA THR A 165 39.99 -50.04 19.45
C THR A 165 39.99 -49.90 17.93
N ASN A 166 39.77 -51.02 17.25
CA ASN A 166 39.56 -51.06 15.80
C ASN A 166 38.07 -50.86 15.51
N PHE A 167 37.72 -49.77 14.85
CA PHE A 167 36.34 -49.53 14.41
C PHE A 167 36.08 -50.24 13.06
N PRO A 168 35.05 -51.10 12.92
CA PRO A 168 34.68 -51.71 11.65
C PRO A 168 33.66 -50.82 10.90
N PRO A 169 34.08 -50.01 9.91
CA PRO A 169 33.16 -49.21 9.10
C PRO A 169 32.24 -50.10 8.26
N CYS A 170 30.94 -49.82 8.32
CA CYS A 170 29.95 -50.45 7.45
C CYS A 170 29.91 -49.74 6.08
N CYS A 171 30.19 -50.48 5.01
CA CYS A 171 30.21 -49.94 3.64
C CYS A 171 28.80 -49.64 3.09
N LEU A 172 28.32 -48.42 3.26
CA LEU A 172 27.20 -47.89 2.47
C LEU A 172 27.70 -47.07 1.28
N LYS A 173 27.46 -47.58 0.06
CA LYS A 173 27.62 -46.80 -1.18
C LYS A 173 26.37 -45.95 -1.42
N MET A 174 26.51 -44.64 -1.36
CA MET A 174 25.58 -43.70 -1.98
C MET A 174 26.33 -42.71 -2.87
N GLY A 175 25.56 -41.94 -3.67
CA GLY A 175 26.10 -41.12 -4.76
C GLY A 175 27.01 -39.97 -4.33
N LYS A 176 27.73 -39.43 -5.32
CA LYS A 176 28.36 -38.12 -5.23
C LYS A 176 27.28 -37.06 -5.00
N ASP A 177 27.27 -36.45 -3.83
CA ASP A 177 26.75 -35.10 -3.69
C ASP A 177 27.94 -34.19 -3.98
N GLU A 178 27.96 -33.57 -5.16
CA GLU A 178 28.99 -32.59 -5.51
C GLU A 178 28.64 -31.26 -4.85
N ASN A 179 29.63 -30.49 -4.37
CA ASN A 179 29.41 -29.18 -3.73
C ASN A 179 28.84 -28.15 -4.73
N ILE A 180 27.54 -28.24 -5.02
CA ILE A 180 26.88 -27.43 -6.02
C ILE A 180 26.42 -26.12 -5.38
N SER A 181 26.99 -25.04 -5.89
CA SER A 181 26.57 -23.68 -5.54
C SER A 181 25.33 -23.28 -6.32
N MET A 182 24.45 -22.51 -5.69
CA MET A 182 23.28 -21.95 -6.36
C MET A 182 23.35 -20.45 -6.48
N GLU A 183 22.79 -19.91 -7.55
CA GLU A 183 22.48 -18.49 -7.69
C GLU A 183 21.01 -18.26 -7.26
N ILE A 184 20.81 -17.43 -6.23
CA ILE A 184 19.50 -17.00 -5.75
C ILE A 184 19.20 -15.60 -6.32
N PRO A 185 18.08 -15.39 -7.04
CA PRO A 185 17.61 -14.08 -7.46
C PRO A 185 16.71 -13.36 -6.44
N SER A 186 16.38 -12.11 -6.77
CA SER A 186 15.62 -11.17 -5.92
C SER A 186 14.26 -11.74 -5.50
N GLY A 187 13.95 -11.70 -4.20
CA GLY A 187 12.64 -12.05 -3.64
C GLY A 187 12.41 -13.55 -3.40
N ILE A 188 13.42 -14.39 -3.63
CA ILE A 188 13.29 -15.85 -3.62
C ILE A 188 13.84 -16.43 -2.32
N TYR A 189 13.10 -17.37 -1.73
CA TYR A 189 13.44 -18.04 -0.48
C TYR A 189 13.41 -19.56 -0.61
N LEU A 190 14.07 -20.25 0.32
CA LEU A 190 13.98 -21.70 0.53
C LEU A 190 13.62 -21.98 1.98
N LEU A 191 12.74 -22.95 2.20
CA LEU A 191 12.30 -23.39 3.53
C LEU A 191 13.24 -24.46 4.10
N CYS A 192 13.62 -24.32 5.37
CA CYS A 192 14.43 -25.28 6.13
C CYS A 192 13.80 -25.60 7.50
N GLY A 193 14.16 -26.77 8.06
CA GLY A 193 13.56 -27.31 9.30
C GLY A 193 14.20 -26.85 10.62
N ILE A 194 13.44 -27.06 11.70
CA ILE A 194 13.67 -26.64 13.11
C ILE A 194 14.32 -27.79 13.92
N PRO A 195 15.05 -27.55 15.03
CA PRO A 195 15.57 -26.27 15.55
C PRO A 195 17.06 -26.10 15.19
N ILE A 196 17.71 -25.03 15.70
CA ILE A 196 19.10 -24.67 15.34
C ILE A 196 19.88 -24.12 16.55
N LEU A 197 21.01 -24.76 16.84
CA LEU A 197 22.09 -24.31 17.73
C LEU A 197 23.24 -23.66 16.94
N GLU A 198 23.50 -24.17 15.73
CA GLU A 198 24.71 -23.90 14.95
C GLU A 198 24.40 -23.79 13.45
N LEU A 199 25.05 -22.86 12.75
CA LEU A 199 24.79 -22.56 11.34
C LEU A 199 26.09 -22.16 10.64
N THR A 200 26.45 -22.87 9.57
CA THR A 200 27.62 -22.53 8.74
C THR A 200 27.23 -22.47 7.26
N TYR A 201 27.80 -21.54 6.50
CA TYR A 201 27.64 -21.50 5.04
C TYR A 201 28.78 -20.74 4.34
N LEU A 202 28.78 -20.80 3.01
CA LEU A 202 29.62 -20.01 2.12
C LEU A 202 28.75 -19.11 1.24
N LEU A 203 29.12 -17.83 1.09
CA LEU A 203 28.41 -16.84 0.26
C LEU A 203 29.35 -16.11 -0.72
N GLU A 204 28.86 -15.70 -1.89
CA GLU A 204 29.52 -14.76 -2.82
C GLU A 204 28.49 -13.75 -3.32
N SER A 205 28.74 -12.43 -3.24
CA SER A 205 27.75 -11.42 -3.66
C SER A 205 28.37 -10.07 -4.08
N LYS A 206 27.61 -9.28 -4.86
CA LYS A 206 27.96 -7.90 -5.27
C LYS A 206 26.93 -6.76 -5.04
N PRO A 207 25.64 -6.98 -4.69
CA PRO A 207 24.75 -5.84 -4.40
C PRO A 207 25.18 -5.13 -3.10
N LYS A 208 24.70 -3.89 -2.88
CA LYS A 208 25.07 -3.11 -1.68
C LYS A 208 24.22 -3.41 -0.46
N GLU A 209 22.99 -3.87 -0.66
CA GLU A 209 21.94 -4.03 0.35
C GLU A 209 21.12 -5.29 -0.03
N THR A 210 21.15 -6.32 0.83
CA THR A 210 20.50 -7.64 0.66
C THR A 210 20.41 -8.39 2.00
N TYR A 211 19.52 -9.40 2.15
CA TYR A 211 19.56 -10.34 3.29
C TYR A 211 20.72 -11.33 3.24
N LEU A 212 20.92 -12.13 4.30
CA LEU A 212 21.52 -13.47 4.16
C LEU A 212 21.14 -14.47 5.28
N LEU A 213 19.89 -14.98 5.20
CA LEU A 213 19.18 -15.91 6.12
C LEU A 213 18.34 -15.21 7.21
N ASN A 214 17.04 -15.51 7.23
CA ASN A 214 16.11 -15.09 8.27
C ASN A 214 15.56 -16.32 9.03
N LEU A 215 15.89 -16.48 10.33
CA LEU A 215 15.24 -17.44 11.22
C LEU A 215 14.04 -16.74 11.88
N VAL A 216 12.87 -16.90 11.25
CA VAL A 216 11.62 -16.30 11.73
C VAL A 216 10.80 -17.34 12.48
N ALA A 217 10.41 -17.01 13.70
CA ALA A 217 9.47 -17.79 14.49
C ALA A 217 8.44 -16.86 15.15
N SER A 218 7.33 -17.41 15.63
CA SER A 218 6.17 -16.62 16.08
C SER A 218 6.39 -15.80 17.36
N LYS A 219 7.56 -15.95 18.03
CA LYS A 219 7.85 -15.35 19.35
C LYS A 219 9.29 -14.85 19.53
N ASN A 220 10.26 -15.45 18.87
CA ASN A 220 11.69 -15.13 18.96
C ASN A 220 12.31 -15.11 17.56
N LEU A 221 13.51 -14.53 17.42
CA LEU A 221 14.16 -14.33 16.13
C LEU A 221 15.68 -14.48 16.21
N SER A 222 16.28 -15.00 15.15
CA SER A 222 17.69 -14.77 14.84
C SER A 222 17.84 -14.50 13.34
N VAL A 223 18.59 -13.47 12.97
CA VAL A 223 18.75 -13.04 11.57
C VAL A 223 20.21 -12.72 11.32
N VAL A 224 20.70 -13.10 10.15
CA VAL A 224 21.94 -12.57 9.60
C VAL A 224 21.56 -11.76 8.36
N GLU A 225 21.81 -10.45 8.38
CA GLU A 225 21.54 -9.57 7.24
C GLU A 225 22.83 -8.99 6.65
N LEU A 226 22.80 -8.64 5.35
CA LEU A 226 23.88 -7.93 4.68
C LEU A 226 23.53 -6.44 4.53
N ALA A 227 23.24 -5.79 5.66
CA ALA A 227 22.91 -4.37 5.71
C ALA A 227 24.12 -3.49 5.38
N ASN A 228 23.93 -2.49 4.53
CA ASN A 228 24.99 -1.55 4.11
C ASN A 228 26.29 -2.23 3.63
N SER A 229 26.21 -3.48 3.15
CA SER A 229 27.33 -4.34 2.72
C SER A 229 28.22 -4.92 3.85
N LEU A 230 27.82 -4.80 5.11
CA LEU A 230 28.41 -5.49 6.27
C LEU A 230 27.56 -6.72 6.63
N ILE A 231 28.14 -7.72 7.29
CA ILE A 231 27.36 -8.85 7.86
C ILE A 231 27.01 -8.48 9.30
N ASP A 232 25.72 -8.34 9.58
CA ASP A 232 25.21 -7.98 10.90
C ASP A 232 24.31 -9.11 11.44
N LEU A 233 24.60 -9.56 12.67
CA LEU A 233 23.82 -10.56 13.41
C LEU A 233 22.79 -9.83 14.29
N ILE A 234 21.51 -10.19 14.16
CA ILE A 234 20.40 -9.67 14.94
C ILE A 234 19.75 -10.83 15.71
N ILE A 235 19.54 -10.67 17.02
CA ILE A 235 18.84 -11.64 17.88
C ILE A 235 17.72 -10.92 18.62
N SER A 236 16.54 -11.54 18.69
CA SER A 236 15.37 -11.05 19.42
C SER A 236 14.78 -12.18 20.28
N VAL A 237 14.51 -11.89 21.55
CA VAL A 237 13.93 -12.86 22.50
C VAL A 237 12.80 -12.20 23.30
N SER A 238 11.64 -12.86 23.41
CA SER A 238 10.46 -12.32 24.09
C SER A 238 10.29 -12.86 25.51
N GLU A 239 10.61 -12.06 26.52
CA GLU A 239 10.49 -12.45 27.93
C GLU A 239 9.09 -12.17 28.50
N LEU A 240 8.63 -13.04 29.40
CA LEU A 240 7.35 -12.93 30.11
C LEU A 240 7.59 -12.67 31.60
N PHE A 241 7.43 -11.43 32.04
CA PHE A 241 7.57 -11.08 33.45
C PHE A 241 6.43 -11.64 34.30
N SER A 242 6.76 -12.42 35.32
CA SER A 242 5.82 -13.16 36.18
C SER A 242 5.31 -12.36 37.40
N LEU A 243 5.11 -11.04 37.24
CA LEU A 243 4.65 -10.13 38.31
C LEU A 243 3.37 -9.35 37.93
N GLY A 244 2.23 -10.05 38.01
CA GLY A 244 0.89 -9.44 38.15
C GLY A 244 0.26 -8.78 36.92
N LEU A 245 1.05 -8.24 35.98
CA LEU A 245 0.60 -7.62 34.74
C LEU A 245 1.30 -8.26 33.54
N ARG A 246 0.53 -8.65 32.52
CA ARG A 246 1.06 -9.29 31.29
C ARG A 246 1.76 -8.27 30.38
N TRP A 247 2.98 -7.91 30.72
CA TRP A 247 3.90 -7.23 29.82
C TRP A 247 4.89 -8.26 29.25
N LYS A 248 4.87 -8.45 27.93
CA LYS A 248 6.00 -9.05 27.22
C LYS A 248 7.06 -7.95 27.05
N GLN A 249 8.30 -8.23 27.43
CA GLN A 249 9.43 -7.40 27.04
C GLN A 249 10.25 -8.17 26.01
N THR A 250 10.23 -7.71 24.76
CA THR A 250 11.10 -8.26 23.73
C THR A 250 12.43 -7.52 23.78
N LEU A 251 13.50 -8.30 23.97
CA LEU A 251 14.86 -7.82 24.10
C LEU A 251 15.62 -8.10 22.82
N PHE A 252 16.36 -7.10 22.35
CA PHE A 252 17.00 -7.10 21.03
C PHE A 252 18.50 -6.85 21.14
N PHE A 253 19.25 -7.45 20.23
CA PHE A 253 20.69 -7.32 20.11
C PHE A 253 21.09 -7.30 18.64
N SER A 254 21.92 -6.34 18.24
CA SER A 254 22.52 -6.29 16.91
C SER A 254 24.04 -6.16 17.01
N LYS A 255 24.77 -6.93 16.20
CA LYS A 255 26.23 -6.99 16.22
C LYS A 255 26.80 -7.21 14.83
N SER A 256 27.54 -6.21 14.34
CA SER A 256 28.32 -6.36 13.12
C SER A 256 29.44 -7.38 13.31
N ALA A 257 29.41 -8.44 12.51
CA ALA A 257 30.35 -9.56 12.56
C ALA A 257 31.74 -9.17 12.00
N LEU A 258 31.77 -8.28 11.01
CA LEU A 258 33.01 -7.82 10.36
C LEU A 258 32.88 -6.37 9.88
N GLN A 259 33.83 -5.50 10.25
CA GLN A 259 33.85 -4.08 9.86
C GLN A 259 34.26 -3.83 8.39
N LYS A 260 34.76 -4.85 7.68
CA LYS A 260 35.06 -4.81 6.25
C LYS A 260 33.81 -5.17 5.46
N LYS A 261 33.49 -4.41 4.41
CA LYS A 261 32.44 -4.76 3.45
C LYS A 261 32.81 -6.05 2.69
N VAL A 262 31.81 -6.91 2.48
CA VAL A 262 31.99 -8.28 1.92
C VAL A 262 31.31 -8.50 0.56
N ASN A 263 30.83 -7.43 -0.08
CA ASN A 263 30.19 -7.47 -1.40
C ASN A 263 31.17 -7.17 -2.55
N ASP A 264 32.44 -7.53 -2.40
CA ASP A 264 33.44 -7.43 -3.49
C ASP A 264 33.24 -8.51 -4.57
N GLY A 265 32.43 -9.53 -4.28
CA GLY A 265 32.18 -10.72 -5.11
C GLY A 265 33.20 -11.81 -4.91
N GLU A 266 33.76 -11.95 -3.71
CA GLU A 266 34.61 -13.08 -3.36
C GLU A 266 33.86 -14.00 -2.37
N TRP A 267 34.31 -15.24 -2.19
CA TRP A 267 33.65 -16.18 -1.26
C TRP A 267 33.99 -15.85 0.21
N TYR A 268 32.96 -15.66 1.03
CA TYR A 268 33.06 -15.56 2.49
C TYR A 268 32.43 -16.77 3.15
N HIS A 269 33.19 -17.39 4.03
CA HIS A 269 32.72 -18.40 4.97
C HIS A 269 32.15 -17.70 6.20
N VAL A 270 30.92 -18.04 6.57
CA VAL A 270 30.26 -17.54 7.77
C VAL A 270 29.91 -18.73 8.65
N ASP A 271 30.21 -18.61 9.93
CA ASP A 271 29.96 -19.65 10.93
C ASP A 271 29.37 -18.98 12.18
N PHE A 272 28.15 -19.39 12.56
CA PHE A 272 27.40 -18.87 13.70
C PHE A 272 27.19 -20.01 14.70
N GLN A 273 27.70 -19.79 15.91
CA GLN A 273 27.65 -20.73 17.02
C GLN A 273 26.96 -20.05 18.21
N ARG A 274 26.12 -20.79 18.94
CA ARG A 274 25.35 -20.27 20.09
C ARG A 274 25.32 -21.28 21.24
N ASP A 275 25.72 -20.83 22.42
CA ASP A 275 25.58 -21.55 23.70
C ASP A 275 24.78 -20.68 24.68
N GLY A 276 23.54 -21.10 24.95
CA GLY A 276 22.59 -20.36 25.76
C GLY A 276 22.44 -18.90 25.31
N ARG A 277 22.71 -17.96 26.22
CA ARG A 277 22.63 -16.50 25.97
C ARG A 277 23.84 -15.93 25.20
N SER A 278 24.89 -16.72 24.93
CA SER A 278 26.15 -16.26 24.34
C SER A 278 26.51 -17.01 23.05
N GLY A 279 27.55 -16.57 22.36
CA GLY A 279 28.08 -17.30 21.21
C GLY A 279 29.16 -16.54 20.44
N THR A 280 29.48 -17.04 19.26
CA THR A 280 30.36 -16.34 18.31
C THR A 280 29.81 -16.43 16.90
N ILE A 281 29.76 -15.31 16.20
CA ILE A 281 29.70 -15.30 14.73
C ILE A 281 31.11 -15.09 14.19
N SER A 282 31.51 -15.84 13.16
CA SER A 282 32.81 -15.70 12.52
C SER A 282 32.67 -15.50 11.02
N VAL A 283 33.55 -14.66 10.45
CA VAL A 283 33.63 -14.41 9.01
C VAL A 283 35.05 -14.67 8.55
N ASN A 284 35.25 -15.65 7.68
CA ASN A 284 36.57 -16.17 7.29
C ASN A 284 37.48 -16.45 8.52
N THR A 285 36.91 -17.12 9.54
CA THR A 285 37.51 -17.44 10.86
C THR A 285 37.80 -16.27 11.81
N LEU A 286 37.51 -15.01 11.43
CA LEU A 286 37.56 -13.89 12.37
C LEU A 286 36.34 -13.95 13.31
N ARG A 287 36.50 -14.50 14.52
CA ARG A 287 35.43 -14.66 15.52
C ARG A 287 35.10 -13.33 16.21
N THR A 288 33.84 -12.94 16.16
CA THR A 288 33.24 -11.84 16.90
C THR A 288 32.31 -12.44 17.98
N PRO A 289 32.68 -12.39 19.26
CA PRO A 289 31.82 -12.90 20.34
C PRO A 289 30.63 -11.99 20.60
N TYR A 290 29.54 -12.58 21.09
CA TYR A 290 28.34 -11.88 21.51
C TYR A 290 27.71 -12.50 22.76
N THR A 291 26.87 -11.70 23.42
CA THR A 291 25.98 -12.11 24.52
C THR A 291 24.70 -11.30 24.39
N ALA A 292 23.55 -11.96 24.36
CA ALA A 292 22.25 -11.30 24.30
C ALA A 292 21.89 -10.67 25.67
N PRO A 293 21.11 -9.56 25.69
CA PRO A 293 20.49 -9.04 26.92
C PRO A 293 19.33 -9.93 27.39
N GLY A 294 18.95 -9.80 28.66
CA GLY A 294 17.90 -10.62 29.29
C GLY A 294 18.46 -11.78 30.11
N GLU A 295 17.60 -12.66 30.60
CA GLU A 295 17.97 -13.90 31.30
C GLU A 295 17.71 -15.15 30.45
N SER A 296 17.03 -15.00 29.31
CA SER A 296 16.67 -16.11 28.42
C SER A 296 17.86 -16.76 27.70
N GLU A 297 18.10 -18.02 28.02
CA GLU A 297 19.11 -18.87 27.37
C GLU A 297 18.55 -19.63 26.15
N ILE A 298 17.22 -19.77 26.04
CA ILE A 298 16.56 -20.55 24.97
C ILE A 298 16.10 -19.60 23.84
N LEU A 299 16.44 -19.96 22.59
CA LEU A 299 15.85 -19.38 21.39
C LEU A 299 14.83 -20.37 20.83
N ASP A 300 13.59 -20.27 21.29
CA ASP A 300 12.49 -21.13 20.82
C ASP A 300 12.04 -20.68 19.43
N LEU A 301 12.30 -21.51 18.41
CA LEU A 301 11.94 -21.29 17.01
C LEU A 301 10.86 -22.31 16.61
N ASP A 302 9.71 -21.84 16.13
CA ASP A 302 8.49 -22.65 15.92
C ASP A 302 7.80 -22.49 14.54
N ASP A 303 8.44 -21.82 13.58
CA ASP A 303 8.00 -21.69 12.17
C ASP A 303 9.20 -21.87 11.22
N ASP A 304 8.96 -21.85 9.90
CA ASP A 304 9.96 -22.11 8.85
C ASP A 304 11.23 -21.23 8.92
N LEU A 305 12.41 -21.81 8.65
CA LEU A 305 13.62 -21.05 8.34
C LEU A 305 13.63 -20.61 6.87
N TYR A 306 13.91 -19.32 6.60
CA TYR A 306 13.96 -18.74 5.25
C TYR A 306 15.38 -18.38 4.79
N LEU A 307 15.85 -19.02 3.70
CA LEU A 307 17.12 -18.71 3.03
C LEU A 307 16.93 -17.88 1.76
N GLY A 308 17.42 -16.63 1.75
CA GLY A 308 17.52 -15.76 0.56
C GLY A 308 16.45 -14.67 0.43
N GLY A 309 15.28 -14.86 1.04
CA GLY A 309 14.18 -13.91 0.94
C GLY A 309 13.13 -14.18 2.00
N LEU A 310 11.93 -13.63 1.79
CA LEU A 310 10.74 -13.84 2.61
C LEU A 310 9.53 -13.96 1.66
N PRO A 311 8.50 -14.75 1.99
CA PRO A 311 7.28 -14.83 1.20
C PRO A 311 6.49 -13.51 1.26
N GLU A 312 6.15 -12.98 0.10
CA GLU A 312 5.11 -11.95 -0.01
C GLU A 312 3.77 -12.54 0.50
N ASN A 313 3.14 -11.87 1.47
CA ASN A 313 1.80 -12.18 1.99
C ASN A 313 1.59 -13.55 2.71
N LYS A 314 2.62 -14.18 3.33
CA LYS A 314 2.38 -15.32 4.26
C LYS A 314 1.63 -14.82 5.50
N ALA A 315 0.36 -15.18 5.65
CA ALA A 315 -0.45 -14.83 6.80
C ALA A 315 0.17 -15.32 8.12
N GLY A 316 0.23 -14.45 9.13
CA GLY A 316 0.84 -14.74 10.44
C GLY A 316 2.34 -14.44 10.54
N LEU A 317 3.03 -14.14 9.44
CA LEU A 317 4.45 -13.78 9.44
C LEU A 317 4.64 -12.33 9.89
N VAL A 318 5.13 -12.12 11.12
CA VAL A 318 5.37 -10.78 11.70
C VAL A 318 6.84 -10.39 11.52
N PHE A 319 7.10 -9.24 10.90
CA PHE A 319 8.45 -8.71 10.72
C PHE A 319 8.83 -7.76 11.89
N PRO A 320 9.85 -8.07 12.69
CA PRO A 320 10.36 -7.15 13.72
C PRO A 320 11.08 -5.95 13.09
N THR A 321 11.00 -4.79 13.74
CA THR A 321 11.39 -3.50 13.14
C THR A 321 12.89 -3.31 13.00
N GLU A 322 13.63 -4.07 13.80
CA GLU A 322 15.08 -4.10 13.89
C GLU A 322 15.72 -4.75 12.65
N VAL A 323 15.00 -5.64 11.96
CA VAL A 323 15.43 -6.23 10.68
C VAL A 323 15.04 -5.27 9.56
N TRP A 324 15.79 -4.18 9.46
CA TRP A 324 15.54 -3.08 8.53
C TRP A 324 15.33 -3.56 7.09
N THR A 325 16.13 -4.52 6.64
CA THR A 325 16.04 -5.03 5.28
C THR A 325 14.68 -5.67 4.96
N ALA A 326 14.01 -6.29 5.94
CA ALA A 326 12.73 -7.01 5.76
C ALA A 326 11.64 -6.04 5.31
N LEU A 327 11.50 -4.95 6.04
CA LEU A 327 10.50 -3.91 5.81
C LEU A 327 10.85 -3.03 4.60
N LEU A 328 12.08 -3.09 4.09
CA LEU A 328 12.54 -2.48 2.83
C LEU A 328 12.37 -3.39 1.59
N ASN A 329 11.94 -4.65 1.76
CA ASN A 329 11.78 -5.66 0.70
C ASN A 329 13.08 -6.05 -0.05
N TYR A 330 14.25 -6.04 0.62
CA TYR A 330 15.57 -6.19 -0.01
C TYR A 330 16.08 -7.64 -0.14
N GLY A 331 15.35 -8.44 -0.96
CA GLY A 331 15.68 -9.82 -1.35
C GLY A 331 17.14 -10.07 -1.75
N TYR A 332 17.77 -11.13 -1.25
CA TYR A 332 19.16 -11.48 -1.55
C TYR A 332 19.35 -11.78 -3.04
N VAL A 333 20.51 -11.36 -3.58
CA VAL A 333 20.96 -11.74 -4.92
C VAL A 333 22.46 -12.03 -4.91
N GLY A 334 22.80 -13.28 -5.17
CA GLY A 334 24.17 -13.77 -5.14
C GLY A 334 24.21 -15.30 -5.10
N CYS A 335 25.34 -15.85 -4.66
CA CYS A 335 25.53 -17.29 -4.56
C CYS A 335 25.68 -17.79 -3.13
N ILE A 336 25.07 -18.95 -2.84
CA ILE A 336 25.20 -19.67 -1.56
C ILE A 336 25.56 -21.13 -1.85
N ARG A 337 26.33 -21.75 -0.94
CA ARG A 337 26.68 -23.18 -0.96
C ARG A 337 27.12 -23.65 0.43
N ASP A 338 27.38 -24.96 0.54
CA ASP A 338 28.02 -25.58 1.69
C ASP A 338 27.28 -25.20 3.00
N LEU A 339 25.95 -25.27 2.98
CA LEU A 339 25.09 -24.99 4.14
C LEU A 339 25.13 -26.17 5.12
N PHE A 340 25.42 -25.85 6.38
CA PHE A 340 25.31 -26.74 7.52
C PHE A 340 24.37 -26.13 8.56
N ILE A 341 23.58 -26.98 9.20
CA ILE A 341 22.71 -26.67 10.34
C ILE A 341 22.96 -27.76 11.38
N ASP A 342 23.33 -27.39 12.59
CA ASP A 342 23.70 -28.29 13.70
C ASP A 342 24.73 -29.35 13.27
N GLY A 343 25.84 -28.89 12.69
CA GLY A 343 26.89 -29.70 12.11
C GLY A 343 26.50 -30.48 10.84
N GLN A 344 25.20 -30.56 10.48
CA GLN A 344 24.68 -31.39 9.40
C GLN A 344 24.58 -30.67 8.06
N SER A 345 25.20 -31.23 7.01
CA SER A 345 25.12 -30.69 5.65
C SER A 345 23.69 -30.74 5.08
N LYS A 346 23.27 -29.70 4.36
CA LYS A 346 21.93 -29.58 3.75
C LYS A 346 22.04 -29.31 2.24
N ASP A 347 21.45 -30.19 1.42
CA ASP A 347 21.38 -29.99 -0.04
C ASP A 347 20.31 -28.95 -0.40
N ILE A 348 20.73 -27.69 -0.40
CA ILE A 348 19.93 -26.53 -0.83
C ILE A 348 19.45 -26.65 -2.28
N ARG A 349 20.14 -27.39 -3.15
CA ARG A 349 19.73 -27.59 -4.54
C ARG A 349 18.59 -28.57 -4.63
N GLN A 350 18.68 -29.72 -3.94
CA GLN A 350 17.57 -30.67 -3.87
C GLN A 350 16.33 -30.00 -3.26
N MET A 351 16.50 -29.14 -2.24
CA MET A 351 15.41 -28.34 -1.68
C MET A 351 14.77 -27.43 -2.73
N ALA A 352 15.55 -26.67 -3.52
CA ALA A 352 15.04 -25.78 -4.57
C ALA A 352 14.35 -26.54 -5.72
N GLU A 353 14.88 -27.69 -6.13
CA GLU A 353 14.28 -28.54 -7.16
C GLU A 353 12.95 -29.16 -6.68
N ILE A 354 12.87 -29.63 -5.44
CA ILE A 354 11.63 -30.15 -4.83
C ILE A 354 10.58 -29.05 -4.63
N GLN A 355 10.98 -27.89 -4.11
CA GLN A 355 10.09 -26.74 -3.89
C GLN A 355 9.70 -26.04 -5.21
N SER A 356 10.27 -26.46 -6.35
CA SER A 356 10.07 -25.86 -7.69
C SER A 356 10.34 -24.35 -7.70
N THR A 357 11.31 -23.91 -6.90
CA THR A 357 11.51 -22.51 -6.54
C THR A 357 11.93 -21.68 -7.76
N ALA A 358 11.00 -20.86 -8.27
CA ALA A 358 11.19 -20.09 -9.48
C ALA A 358 12.45 -19.20 -9.42
N GLY A 359 13.25 -19.23 -10.48
CA GLY A 359 14.40 -18.34 -10.67
C GLY A 359 15.74 -18.84 -10.09
N VAL A 360 15.76 -19.74 -9.11
CA VAL A 360 17.00 -20.32 -8.58
C VAL A 360 17.76 -21.06 -9.69
N LYS A 361 19.07 -20.84 -9.82
CA LYS A 361 19.92 -21.60 -10.76
C LYS A 361 20.80 -22.60 -10.00
N PRO A 362 20.93 -23.86 -10.45
CA PRO A 362 21.75 -24.91 -9.82
C PRO A 362 23.27 -24.76 -10.09
N SER A 363 23.75 -23.53 -10.24
CA SER A 363 25.17 -23.22 -10.49
C SER A 363 25.47 -21.76 -10.15
N CYS A 364 26.52 -21.49 -9.37
CA CYS A 364 27.11 -20.15 -9.31
C CYS A 364 28.13 -19.94 -10.43
N SER A 365 27.95 -18.87 -11.20
CA SER A 365 28.97 -18.36 -12.13
C SER A 365 28.93 -16.84 -12.16
N ARG A 366 30.04 -16.18 -11.82
CA ARG A 366 30.19 -14.72 -11.89
C ARG A 366 30.37 -14.29 -13.36
N GLU A 367 29.37 -13.64 -13.95
CA GLU A 367 29.46 -13.20 -15.35
C GLU A 367 30.58 -12.17 -15.56
N THR A 368 31.30 -12.30 -16.69
CA THR A 368 32.45 -11.44 -17.02
C THR A 368 32.05 -10.13 -17.68
N ALA A 369 30.90 -10.10 -18.37
CA ALA A 369 30.32 -8.89 -18.93
C ALA A 369 29.55 -8.13 -17.84
N LYS A 370 29.83 -6.84 -17.67
CA LYS A 370 29.05 -5.95 -16.79
C LYS A 370 27.67 -5.69 -17.40
N PRO A 371 26.55 -6.04 -16.75
CA PRO A 371 25.22 -5.90 -17.33
C PRO A 371 24.87 -4.48 -17.80
N CYS A 372 25.34 -3.44 -17.09
CA CYS A 372 25.07 -2.05 -17.47
C CYS A 372 25.76 -1.58 -18.76
N LEU A 373 26.76 -2.30 -19.29
CA LEU A 373 27.38 -1.95 -20.59
C LEU A 373 26.39 -2.04 -21.77
N SER A 374 25.29 -2.77 -21.60
CA SER A 374 24.21 -2.83 -22.60
C SER A 374 23.31 -1.59 -22.61
N ASN A 375 23.52 -0.62 -21.69
CA ASN A 375 22.62 0.50 -21.41
C ASN A 375 21.14 0.08 -21.31
N PRO A 376 20.79 -0.87 -20.42
CA PRO A 376 19.47 -1.51 -20.40
C PRO A 376 18.38 -0.61 -19.80
N CYS A 377 18.75 0.39 -18.99
CA CYS A 377 17.83 1.33 -18.37
C CYS A 377 17.43 2.43 -19.36
N LYS A 378 16.16 2.50 -19.70
CA LYS A 378 15.58 3.51 -20.60
C LYS A 378 15.36 4.82 -19.85
N ASN A 379 14.99 5.87 -20.60
CA ASN A 379 14.46 7.12 -20.06
C ASN A 379 15.35 7.78 -18.99
N ASN A 380 16.68 7.66 -19.15
CA ASN A 380 17.73 8.15 -18.25
C ASN A 380 17.73 7.50 -16.84
N GLY A 381 17.15 6.30 -16.68
CA GLY A 381 17.23 5.54 -15.43
C GLY A 381 18.67 5.14 -15.08
N VAL A 382 19.06 5.32 -13.81
CA VAL A 382 20.46 5.11 -13.39
C VAL A 382 20.74 3.62 -13.24
N CYS A 383 21.56 3.07 -14.14
CA CYS A 383 21.96 1.67 -14.12
C CYS A 383 23.01 1.39 -13.03
N ARG A 384 22.80 0.30 -12.28
CA ARG A 384 23.75 -0.23 -11.29
C ARG A 384 24.03 -1.70 -11.63
N ASP A 385 25.31 -2.07 -11.75
CA ASP A 385 25.72 -3.47 -11.94
C ASP A 385 25.40 -4.27 -10.67
N GLY A 386 24.53 -5.27 -10.79
CA GLY A 386 24.23 -6.24 -9.73
C GLY A 386 24.90 -7.59 -10.00
N TRP A 387 24.55 -8.59 -9.18
CA TRP A 387 24.96 -9.98 -9.44
C TRP A 387 24.16 -10.55 -10.61
N ASN A 388 24.85 -10.86 -11.73
CA ASN A 388 24.29 -11.40 -12.99
C ASN A 388 23.01 -10.69 -13.50
N ARG A 389 22.83 -9.41 -13.12
CA ARG A 389 21.70 -8.55 -13.51
C ARG A 389 22.08 -7.08 -13.50
N TYR A 390 21.43 -6.29 -14.34
CA TYR A 390 21.35 -4.84 -14.12
C TYR A 390 20.24 -4.54 -13.10
N VAL A 391 20.37 -3.41 -12.40
CA VAL A 391 19.31 -2.79 -11.59
C VAL A 391 19.15 -1.35 -12.04
N CYS A 392 17.92 -0.94 -12.37
CA CYS A 392 17.62 0.42 -12.82
C CYS A 392 16.94 1.22 -11.70
N ASP A 393 17.51 2.37 -11.35
CA ASP A 393 16.86 3.36 -10.51
C ASP A 393 16.09 4.34 -11.39
N CYS A 394 14.77 4.16 -11.44
CA CYS A 394 13.86 4.94 -12.28
C CYS A 394 13.26 6.16 -11.56
N SER A 395 13.56 6.36 -10.27
CA SER A 395 12.87 7.30 -9.37
C SER A 395 12.74 8.74 -9.91
N GLY A 396 13.75 9.23 -10.62
CA GLY A 396 13.78 10.59 -11.19
C GLY A 396 13.26 10.72 -12.62
N THR A 397 12.88 9.61 -13.27
CA THR A 397 12.61 9.56 -14.71
C THR A 397 11.16 9.87 -15.09
N GLY A 398 10.21 9.62 -14.18
CA GLY A 398 8.78 9.55 -14.51
C GLY A 398 8.35 8.23 -15.17
N TYR A 399 9.18 7.19 -15.05
CA TYR A 399 8.91 5.83 -15.50
C TYR A 399 9.16 4.84 -14.34
N LEU A 400 8.61 3.63 -14.47
CA LEU A 400 8.84 2.48 -13.59
C LEU A 400 9.04 1.20 -14.40
N GLY A 401 9.12 0.06 -13.71
CA GLY A 401 9.41 -1.24 -14.32
C GLY A 401 10.91 -1.56 -14.36
N ARG A 402 11.25 -2.78 -14.78
CA ARG A 402 12.59 -3.36 -14.60
C ARG A 402 13.71 -2.60 -15.33
N SER A 403 13.36 -1.94 -16.44
CA SER A 403 14.21 -1.17 -17.33
C SER A 403 13.73 0.28 -17.52
N CYS A 404 12.90 0.79 -16.61
CA CYS A 404 12.21 2.08 -16.71
C CYS A 404 11.35 2.21 -18.00
N GLU A 405 10.70 1.11 -18.40
CA GLU A 405 9.94 1.00 -19.66
C GLU A 405 8.46 1.37 -19.57
N ARG A 406 7.88 1.40 -18.37
CA ARG A 406 6.47 1.79 -18.14
C ARG A 406 6.43 3.26 -17.75
N GLU A 407 5.60 4.07 -18.40
CA GLU A 407 5.33 5.45 -17.94
C GLU A 407 4.66 5.41 -16.56
N ALA A 408 5.07 6.28 -15.64
CA ALA A 408 4.55 6.32 -14.28
C ALA A 408 3.37 7.27 -14.14
N THR A 409 2.37 6.86 -13.38
CA THR A 409 1.09 7.55 -13.26
C THR A 409 1.24 8.90 -12.56
N ILE A 410 0.71 9.95 -13.21
CA ILE A 410 0.60 11.31 -12.64
C ILE A 410 -0.75 11.44 -11.93
N LEU A 411 -0.74 12.09 -10.76
CA LEU A 411 -1.91 12.39 -9.95
C LEU A 411 -1.98 13.89 -9.63
N SER A 412 -3.10 14.54 -9.97
CA SER A 412 -3.33 15.98 -9.76
C SER A 412 -4.06 16.27 -8.45
N TYR A 413 -3.68 17.39 -7.81
CA TYR A 413 -4.25 17.90 -6.58
C TYR A 413 -4.53 19.40 -6.71
N ASP A 414 -5.70 19.85 -6.26
CA ASP A 414 -6.15 21.25 -6.30
C ASP A 414 -6.32 21.88 -4.90
N GLY A 415 -5.78 21.27 -3.86
CA GLY A 415 -5.96 21.71 -2.47
C GLY A 415 -7.22 21.18 -1.80
N SER A 416 -8.19 20.64 -2.54
CA SER A 416 -9.36 19.90 -2.02
C SER A 416 -9.22 18.37 -2.12
N MET A 417 -8.12 17.92 -2.72
CA MET A 417 -7.89 16.53 -3.12
C MET A 417 -6.86 15.80 -2.27
N PHE A 418 -7.11 14.51 -2.02
CA PHE A 418 -6.21 13.58 -1.33
C PHE A 418 -6.10 12.23 -2.06
N MET A 419 -5.04 11.49 -1.73
CA MET A 419 -4.93 10.04 -1.91
C MET A 419 -4.33 9.45 -0.63
N LYS A 420 -4.97 8.38 -0.14
CA LYS A 420 -4.69 7.69 1.12
C LYS A 420 -4.58 6.20 0.87
N ILE A 421 -3.45 5.63 1.23
CA ILE A 421 -3.25 4.19 1.31
C ILE A 421 -3.48 3.79 2.76
N GLN A 422 -4.57 3.08 3.06
CA GLN A 422 -4.85 2.58 4.41
C GLN A 422 -4.32 1.15 4.51
N LEU A 423 -3.24 0.93 5.26
CA LEU A 423 -2.55 -0.36 5.21
C LEU A 423 -3.37 -1.45 5.93
N PRO A 424 -3.46 -2.69 5.39
CA PRO A 424 -4.27 -3.77 5.97
C PRO A 424 -3.88 -4.17 7.40
N VAL A 425 -2.61 -3.93 7.76
CA VAL A 425 -2.04 -4.14 9.09
C VAL A 425 -1.28 -2.88 9.49
N VAL A 426 -1.24 -2.56 10.79
CA VAL A 426 -0.39 -1.47 11.31
C VAL A 426 1.07 -1.77 11.00
N MET A 427 1.77 -0.79 10.43
CA MET A 427 3.19 -0.90 10.15
C MET A 427 3.99 -0.27 11.29
N HIS A 428 5.08 -0.94 11.66
CA HIS A 428 6.12 -0.36 12.48
C HIS A 428 7.45 -0.49 11.72
N THR A 429 8.26 0.57 11.65
CA THR A 429 9.51 0.57 10.89
C THR A 429 10.63 1.36 11.58
N GLU A 430 11.88 0.94 11.40
CA GLU A 430 13.07 1.72 11.78
C GLU A 430 13.92 2.17 10.59
N ALA A 431 13.58 1.70 9.40
CA ALA A 431 14.21 2.09 8.14
C ALA A 431 13.16 2.19 7.05
N GLU A 432 13.23 3.28 6.28
CA GLU A 432 12.38 3.51 5.12
C GLU A 432 13.21 4.09 3.97
N ASP A 433 12.86 3.70 2.76
CA ASP A 433 13.33 4.32 1.51
C ASP A 433 12.13 4.87 0.78
N VAL A 434 12.06 6.20 0.69
CA VAL A 434 10.92 6.93 0.14
C VAL A 434 11.38 7.79 -1.00
N SER A 435 10.71 7.72 -2.14
CA SER A 435 10.91 8.67 -3.23
C SER A 435 9.59 9.05 -3.89
N LEU A 436 9.55 10.27 -4.44
CA LEU A 436 8.43 10.78 -5.21
C LEU A 436 8.93 11.86 -6.16
N ARG A 437 8.17 12.13 -7.22
CA ARG A 437 8.34 13.33 -8.04
C ARG A 437 7.17 14.27 -7.77
N PHE A 438 7.44 15.58 -7.71
CA PHE A 438 6.41 16.60 -7.54
C PHE A 438 6.61 17.76 -8.51
N ARG A 439 5.52 18.50 -8.77
CA ARG A 439 5.50 19.74 -9.54
C ARG A 439 4.47 20.69 -8.94
N SER A 440 4.88 21.91 -8.57
CA SER A 440 3.99 22.93 -8.00
C SER A 440 4.45 24.36 -8.29
N GLN A 441 3.51 25.31 -8.20
CA GLN A 441 3.78 26.76 -8.17
C GLN A 441 3.82 27.32 -6.73
N ARG A 442 3.31 26.57 -5.74
CA ARG A 442 3.23 26.99 -4.34
C ARG A 442 4.54 26.76 -3.62
N ALA A 443 4.91 27.70 -2.75
CA ALA A 443 6.08 27.57 -1.88
C ALA A 443 5.85 26.64 -0.67
N TYR A 444 4.60 26.19 -0.47
CA TYR A 444 4.15 25.38 0.66
C TYR A 444 3.15 24.30 0.23
N GLY A 445 3.12 23.21 1.00
CA GLY A 445 2.11 22.15 0.87
C GLY A 445 2.66 20.76 1.21
N ILE A 446 1.81 19.86 1.72
CA ILE A 446 2.21 18.48 1.98
C ILE A 446 2.54 17.73 0.68
N LEU A 447 3.64 16.97 0.64
CA LEU A 447 3.97 16.07 -0.46
C LEU A 447 3.55 14.63 -0.10
N MET A 448 3.91 14.18 1.11
CA MET A 448 3.36 12.97 1.73
C MET A 448 3.52 12.98 3.25
N ALA A 449 2.71 12.19 3.97
CA ALA A 449 2.92 11.84 5.36
C ALA A 449 2.59 10.37 5.62
N THR A 450 3.33 9.70 6.49
CA THR A 450 2.78 8.56 7.24
C THR A 450 1.97 9.07 8.42
N THR A 451 0.87 8.41 8.76
CA THR A 451 -0.01 8.79 9.88
C THR A 451 -0.45 7.56 10.67
N SER A 452 -0.55 7.68 12.00
CA SER A 452 -1.17 6.66 12.86
C SER A 452 -2.53 7.11 13.38
N ARG A 453 -3.44 6.15 13.59
CA ARG A 453 -4.72 6.32 14.29
C ARG A 453 -4.57 6.35 15.82
N GLU A 454 -3.36 6.15 16.33
CA GLU A 454 -3.08 5.86 17.75
C GLU A 454 -1.99 6.73 18.41
N SER A 455 -1.22 7.50 17.63
CA SER A 455 -0.09 8.33 18.07
C SER A 455 0.11 9.56 17.17
N ALA A 456 1.02 10.46 17.55
CA ALA A 456 1.48 11.57 16.72
C ALA A 456 2.68 11.21 15.80
N ASP A 457 2.93 9.91 15.59
CA ASP A 457 4.04 9.42 14.78
C ASP A 457 3.86 9.82 13.30
N THR A 458 4.91 10.38 12.70
CA THR A 458 4.93 10.70 11.28
C THR A 458 6.35 10.83 10.71
N LEU A 459 6.58 10.20 9.56
CA LEU A 459 7.58 10.61 8.58
C LEU A 459 6.83 11.37 7.50
N ARG A 460 7.15 12.65 7.32
CA ARG A 460 6.49 13.51 6.32
C ARG A 460 7.48 14.30 5.48
N LEU A 461 7.06 14.55 4.24
CA LEU A 461 7.69 15.43 3.28
C LEU A 461 6.73 16.58 2.97
N GLU A 462 7.16 17.81 3.18
CA GLU A 462 6.39 19.03 2.94
C GLU A 462 7.24 20.06 2.17
N LEU A 463 6.60 20.95 1.41
CA LEU A 463 7.22 22.17 0.93
C LEU A 463 7.15 23.24 2.03
N ASP A 464 8.29 23.88 2.30
CA ASP A 464 8.46 24.91 3.33
C ASP A 464 9.37 26.05 2.78
N ALA A 465 8.72 27.17 2.43
CA ALA A 465 9.35 28.33 1.80
C ALA A 465 10.11 28.01 0.50
N GLY A 466 9.52 27.18 -0.36
CA GLY A 466 10.10 26.77 -1.65
C GLY A 466 11.25 25.77 -1.55
N ARG A 467 11.39 25.09 -0.41
CA ARG A 467 12.37 24.03 -0.14
C ARG A 467 11.63 22.76 0.24
N VAL A 468 12.21 21.58 0.01
CA VAL A 468 11.67 20.33 0.54
C VAL A 468 12.15 20.15 1.98
N LYS A 469 11.22 19.83 2.87
CA LYS A 469 11.44 19.57 4.28
C LYS A 469 10.99 18.15 4.62
N LEU A 470 11.94 17.35 5.10
CA LEU A 470 11.67 16.09 5.78
C LEU A 470 11.46 16.41 7.27
N THR A 471 10.40 15.86 7.85
CA THR A 471 10.24 15.81 9.31
C THR A 471 10.00 14.36 9.73
N VAL A 472 10.69 13.93 10.79
CA VAL A 472 10.42 12.68 11.51
C VAL A 472 10.05 13.04 12.94
N ASN A 473 8.84 12.68 13.35
CA ASN A 473 8.34 12.85 14.71
C ASN A 473 7.94 11.48 15.23
N LEU A 474 8.54 11.06 16.34
CA LEU A 474 8.23 9.80 17.02
C LEU A 474 7.80 10.13 18.45
N ASP A 475 6.59 9.75 18.81
CA ASP A 475 6.03 9.98 20.14
C ASP A 475 6.69 9.06 21.18
N CYS A 476 6.75 9.50 22.43
CA CYS A 476 7.29 8.74 23.57
C CYS A 476 6.21 8.32 24.59
N ILE A 477 4.98 8.85 24.49
CA ILE A 477 3.93 8.71 25.51
C ILE A 477 3.59 7.25 25.85
N ARG A 478 3.68 6.32 24.89
CA ARG A 478 3.36 4.89 25.11
C ARG A 478 4.56 3.99 25.43
N ILE A 479 5.79 4.41 25.14
CA ILE A 479 6.98 3.52 25.12
C ILE A 479 7.93 3.78 26.31
N ASN A 480 7.53 4.67 27.24
CA ASN A 480 8.24 4.92 28.51
C ASN A 480 9.68 5.46 28.29
N CYS A 481 9.90 6.18 27.19
CA CYS A 481 11.21 6.72 26.81
C CYS A 481 11.56 7.99 27.61
N ASN A 482 12.82 8.12 28.03
CA ASN A 482 13.29 9.19 28.93
C ASN A 482 13.17 10.64 28.37
N SER A 483 12.95 10.83 27.07
CA SER A 483 12.59 12.15 26.50
C SER A 483 12.03 12.04 25.08
N SER A 484 10.87 12.64 24.81
CA SER A 484 10.58 13.19 23.47
C SER A 484 11.23 14.58 23.37
N LYS A 485 12.02 14.81 22.33
CA LYS A 485 12.68 16.12 22.08
C LYS A 485 11.97 16.97 21.03
N GLY A 486 10.81 16.50 20.56
CA GLY A 486 10.07 17.09 19.44
C GLY A 486 10.52 16.54 18.08
N PRO A 487 10.01 17.13 16.98
CA PRO A 487 10.27 16.66 15.63
C PRO A 487 11.70 16.95 15.15
N GLU A 488 12.34 15.94 14.55
CA GLU A 488 13.64 16.05 13.87
C GLU A 488 13.41 16.46 12.41
N THR A 489 14.15 17.47 11.90
CA THR A 489 13.88 18.07 10.59
C THR A 489 15.12 18.23 9.71
N LEU A 490 14.98 17.97 8.40
CA LEU A 490 15.98 18.27 7.36
C LEU A 490 15.36 19.07 6.22
N PHE A 491 16.16 19.95 5.61
CA PHE A 491 15.78 20.79 4.48
C PHE A 491 16.72 20.54 3.29
N ALA A 492 16.20 20.52 2.07
CA ALA A 492 16.98 20.39 0.83
C ALA A 492 16.33 21.13 -0.36
N GLY A 493 17.18 21.57 -1.29
CA GLY A 493 16.80 22.40 -2.45
C GLY A 493 16.27 23.80 -2.07
N TYR A 494 16.06 24.63 -3.09
CA TYR A 494 15.57 26.01 -2.97
C TYR A 494 14.81 26.41 -4.24
N ASN A 495 13.80 27.29 -4.12
CA ASN A 495 12.96 27.78 -5.22
C ASN A 495 12.25 26.67 -6.04
N LEU A 496 11.97 25.52 -5.40
CA LEU A 496 11.38 24.31 -6.01
C LEU A 496 9.89 24.46 -6.38
N ASN A 497 9.40 25.69 -6.44
CA ASN A 497 8.05 26.08 -6.80
C ASN A 497 8.03 26.86 -8.13
N ASP A 498 8.98 26.56 -9.00
CA ASP A 498 9.13 27.15 -10.33
C ASP A 498 8.10 26.62 -11.35
N ASN A 499 7.39 25.54 -10.99
CA ASN A 499 6.50 24.71 -11.79
C ASN A 499 7.19 23.73 -12.74
N GLU A 500 8.36 23.17 -12.40
CA GLU A 500 8.94 22.00 -13.08
C GLU A 500 8.90 20.73 -12.20
N TRP A 501 9.35 19.60 -12.75
CA TRP A 501 9.35 18.31 -12.07
C TRP A 501 10.62 18.09 -11.23
N HIS A 502 10.48 18.15 -9.92
CA HIS A 502 11.52 17.80 -8.96
C HIS A 502 11.36 16.37 -8.43
N THR A 503 12.47 15.73 -8.06
CA THR A 503 12.52 14.37 -7.50
C THR A 503 13.03 14.40 -6.07
N VAL A 504 12.24 13.94 -5.11
CA VAL A 504 12.65 13.79 -3.70
C VAL A 504 13.04 12.35 -3.42
N ARG A 505 14.11 12.16 -2.64
CA ARG A 505 14.53 10.85 -2.13
C ARG A 505 14.95 10.97 -0.66
N VAL A 506 14.34 10.16 0.20
CA VAL A 506 14.65 10.00 1.62
C VAL A 506 15.19 8.60 1.85
N VAL A 507 16.23 8.51 2.68
CA VAL A 507 16.77 7.26 3.21
C VAL A 507 16.86 7.43 4.72
N ARG A 508 16.07 6.66 5.49
CA ARG A 508 16.20 6.55 6.95
C ARG A 508 16.76 5.19 7.33
N ARG A 509 17.66 5.18 8.30
CA ARG A 509 18.25 3.96 8.90
C ARG A 509 18.44 4.21 10.41
N GLY A 510 17.48 3.78 11.22
CA GLY A 510 17.42 4.07 12.66
C GLY A 510 17.42 5.58 12.93
N LYS A 511 18.46 6.05 13.64
CA LYS A 511 18.71 7.47 13.94
C LYS A 511 19.30 8.29 12.79
N SER A 512 19.65 7.66 11.67
CA SER A 512 20.28 8.33 10.52
C SER A 512 19.22 8.83 9.52
N LEU A 513 19.25 10.13 9.21
CA LEU A 513 18.37 10.78 8.23
C LEU A 513 19.19 11.35 7.06
N LYS A 514 18.76 11.03 5.84
CA LYS A 514 19.35 11.55 4.59
C LYS A 514 18.25 11.98 3.62
N LEU A 515 18.35 13.21 3.12
CA LEU A 515 17.43 13.83 2.17
C LEU A 515 18.19 14.26 0.91
N MET A 516 17.63 13.96 -0.26
CA MET A 516 18.14 14.36 -1.58
C MET A 516 16.99 14.96 -2.40
N VAL A 517 17.30 16.02 -3.14
CA VAL A 517 16.40 16.63 -4.14
C VAL A 517 17.15 16.67 -5.46
N ASP A 518 16.50 16.17 -6.52
CA ASP A 518 17.07 15.97 -7.85
C ASP A 518 18.43 15.23 -7.76
N ASP A 519 19.45 15.74 -8.45
CA ASP A 519 20.83 15.25 -8.39
C ASP A 519 21.73 16.13 -7.48
N GLN A 520 21.14 16.90 -6.57
CA GLN A 520 21.88 17.74 -5.63
C GLN A 520 22.59 16.91 -4.55
N GLN A 521 23.62 17.48 -3.92
CA GLN A 521 24.36 16.80 -2.85
C GLN A 521 23.44 16.44 -1.68
N ALA A 522 23.50 15.20 -1.24
CA ALA A 522 22.65 14.68 -0.17
C ALA A 522 22.86 15.40 1.16
N VAL A 523 21.80 16.00 1.67
CA VAL A 523 21.77 16.56 3.02
C VAL A 523 21.64 15.40 4.00
N THR A 524 22.63 15.24 4.88
CA THR A 524 22.64 14.22 5.94
C THR A 524 22.59 14.94 7.27
N GLY A 525 21.67 14.52 8.15
CA GLY A 525 21.51 15.17 9.45
C GLY A 525 22.57 14.80 10.47
N SER A 526 22.58 15.55 11.58
CA SER A 526 22.93 14.96 12.86
C SER A 526 22.06 13.72 13.11
N GLN A 527 22.59 12.71 13.81
CA GLN A 527 21.74 11.61 14.24
C GLN A 527 20.66 12.11 15.21
N MET A 528 19.45 11.56 15.10
CA MET A 528 18.31 11.95 15.92
C MET A 528 18.66 11.89 17.41
N ALA A 529 18.29 12.94 18.16
CA ALA A 529 18.77 13.19 19.51
C ALA A 529 18.03 12.43 20.61
N GLY A 530 16.99 11.66 20.26
CA GLY A 530 16.31 10.70 21.12
C GLY A 530 16.81 9.26 20.91
N ASP A 531 16.38 8.34 21.77
CA ASP A 531 16.68 6.91 21.65
C ASP A 531 15.59 6.11 20.94
N HIS A 532 14.39 6.66 20.79
CA HIS A 532 13.32 6.05 20.01
C HIS A 532 13.63 6.10 18.50
N THR A 533 13.53 4.96 17.83
CA THR A 533 13.78 4.79 16.38
C THR A 533 12.58 4.24 15.62
N ARG A 534 11.60 3.65 16.30
CA ARG A 534 10.46 2.99 15.67
C ARG A 534 9.40 4.02 15.28
N LEU A 535 8.92 3.93 14.05
CA LEU A 535 7.84 4.73 13.48
C LEU A 535 6.60 3.85 13.36
N GLU A 536 5.51 4.18 14.04
CA GLU A 536 4.21 3.55 13.83
C GLU A 536 3.41 4.30 12.75
N PHE A 537 2.77 3.57 11.83
CA PHE A 537 1.81 4.16 10.91
C PHE A 537 0.75 3.17 10.42
N HIS A 538 -0.42 3.74 10.15
CA HIS A 538 -1.61 3.08 9.64
C HIS A 538 -1.92 3.47 8.20
N ASN A 539 -1.55 4.69 7.80
CA ASN A 539 -1.80 5.20 6.45
C ASN A 539 -0.54 5.85 5.85
N ILE A 540 -0.48 5.89 4.52
CA ILE A 540 0.39 6.78 3.74
C ILE A 540 -0.52 7.75 2.99
N GLU A 541 -0.41 9.04 3.28
CA GLU A 541 -1.33 10.08 2.84
C GLU A 541 -0.63 11.15 1.99
N THR A 542 -1.34 11.69 1.01
CA THR A 542 -0.87 12.72 0.08
C THR A 542 -2.02 13.67 -0.28
N GLY A 543 -1.71 14.92 -0.63
CA GLY A 543 -2.72 15.94 -0.93
C GLY A 543 -3.32 16.59 0.31
N ILE A 544 -3.95 15.80 1.18
CA ILE A 544 -4.44 16.22 2.51
C ILE A 544 -4.05 15.13 3.52
N ILE A 545 -3.72 15.54 4.75
CA ILE A 545 -3.61 14.63 5.89
C ILE A 545 -5.00 14.50 6.52
N THR A 546 -5.65 13.35 6.31
CA THR A 546 -7.01 13.08 6.80
C THR A 546 -6.99 12.58 8.24
N GLU A 547 -6.07 11.68 8.61
CA GLU A 547 -5.88 11.28 10.01
C GLU A 547 -4.97 12.28 10.72
N ARG A 548 -5.58 13.07 11.60
CA ARG A 548 -4.97 14.22 12.29
C ARG A 548 -5.27 14.27 13.78
N ARG A 549 -5.82 13.20 14.37
CA ARG A 549 -6.31 13.14 15.76
C ARG A 549 -5.30 13.60 16.82
N TYR A 550 -4.00 13.34 16.60
CA TYR A 550 -2.91 13.69 17.52
C TYR A 550 -1.97 14.78 16.96
N LEU A 551 -2.26 15.35 15.78
CA LEU A 551 -1.45 16.38 15.15
C LEU A 551 -1.94 17.78 15.56
N SER A 552 -1.17 18.44 16.41
CA SER A 552 -1.47 19.80 16.92
C SER A 552 -1.36 20.91 15.86
N SER A 553 -0.68 20.63 14.75
CA SER A 553 -0.62 21.47 13.56
C SER A 553 -0.37 20.59 12.34
N VAL A 554 -0.95 20.95 11.20
CA VAL A 554 -0.92 20.16 9.95
C VAL A 554 -0.43 21.09 8.83
N PRO A 555 0.54 20.66 7.98
CA PRO A 555 0.92 21.40 6.79
C PRO A 555 -0.28 21.61 5.84
N SER A 556 -0.28 22.69 5.06
CA SER A 556 -1.41 22.96 4.15
C SER A 556 -1.50 21.96 3.00
N ASN A 557 -2.71 21.84 2.46
CA ASN A 557 -3.05 20.88 1.41
C ASN A 557 -2.23 21.13 0.13
N PHE A 558 -1.98 20.10 -0.67
CA PHE A 558 -1.16 20.21 -1.87
C PHE A 558 -1.94 20.81 -3.05
N ILE A 559 -1.30 21.72 -3.80
CA ILE A 559 -1.75 22.13 -5.14
C ILE A 559 -0.61 21.82 -6.12
N GLY A 560 -0.86 20.96 -7.09
CA GLY A 560 0.17 20.51 -8.03
C GLY A 560 -0.02 19.07 -8.49
N HIS A 561 1.09 18.45 -8.89
CA HIS A 561 1.13 17.06 -9.37
C HIS A 561 2.13 16.22 -8.58
N LEU A 562 1.79 14.97 -8.31
CA LEU A 562 2.71 13.93 -7.84
C LEU A 562 2.83 12.82 -8.88
N GLN A 563 3.98 12.15 -8.91
CA GLN A 563 4.26 10.98 -9.78
C GLN A 563 5.27 10.06 -9.06
N SER A 564 5.24 8.76 -9.38
CA SER A 564 6.26 7.79 -8.92
C SER A 564 6.46 7.71 -7.38
N LEU A 565 5.42 7.97 -6.58
CA LEU A 565 5.47 7.76 -5.13
C LEU A 565 5.79 6.29 -4.84
N THR A 566 7.00 6.07 -4.34
CA THR A 566 7.58 4.76 -4.04
C THR A 566 8.01 4.75 -2.59
N PHE A 567 7.42 3.88 -1.77
CA PHE A 567 7.72 3.73 -0.35
C PHE A 567 8.10 2.27 -0.09
N ASN A 568 9.32 2.02 0.37
CA ASN A 568 9.89 0.69 0.59
C ASN A 568 9.70 -0.27 -0.61
N GLY A 569 9.90 0.28 -1.82
CA GLY A 569 9.72 -0.42 -3.11
C GLY A 569 8.30 -0.37 -3.69
N MET A 570 7.27 -0.05 -2.91
CA MET A 570 5.87 -0.07 -3.35
C MET A 570 5.48 1.23 -4.07
N ALA A 571 5.19 1.14 -5.36
CA ALA A 571 4.82 2.27 -6.23
C ALA A 571 3.32 2.63 -6.13
N TYR A 572 2.91 3.21 -4.99
CA TYR A 572 1.51 3.29 -4.59
C TYR A 572 0.55 4.00 -5.57
N ILE A 573 0.97 5.07 -6.26
CA ILE A 573 0.10 5.75 -7.24
C ILE A 573 -0.20 4.82 -8.43
N ASP A 574 0.79 4.06 -8.90
CA ASP A 574 0.65 3.12 -10.02
C ASP A 574 -0.14 1.87 -9.62
N LEU A 575 0.13 1.29 -8.45
CA LEU A 575 -0.64 0.16 -7.91
C LEU A 575 -2.13 0.50 -7.79
N CYS A 576 -2.42 1.66 -7.17
CA CYS A 576 -3.78 2.17 -7.01
C CYS A 576 -4.46 2.50 -8.34
N LYS A 577 -3.72 3.04 -9.32
CA LYS A 577 -4.25 3.30 -10.68
C LYS A 577 -4.66 2.01 -11.39
N ASN A 578 -3.94 0.91 -11.21
CA ASN A 578 -4.23 -0.35 -11.89
C ASN A 578 -5.36 -1.15 -11.22
N GLY A 579 -5.59 -0.93 -9.93
CA GLY A 579 -6.36 -1.85 -9.08
C GLY A 579 -5.53 -3.04 -8.60
N ASP A 580 -4.19 -2.89 -8.55
CA ASP A 580 -3.28 -3.91 -7.99
C ASP A 580 -3.41 -4.01 -6.45
N ILE A 581 -4.05 -3.01 -5.82
CA ILE A 581 -4.42 -2.94 -4.40
C ILE A 581 -5.85 -2.41 -4.28
N ASP A 582 -6.61 -2.93 -3.32
CA ASP A 582 -7.98 -2.54 -2.98
C ASP A 582 -8.04 -1.47 -1.87
N TYR A 583 -7.03 -1.43 -1.00
CA TYR A 583 -6.94 -0.54 0.16
C TYR A 583 -6.46 0.91 -0.15
N CYS A 584 -6.89 1.47 -1.29
CA CYS A 584 -6.58 2.82 -1.74
C CYS A 584 -7.84 3.71 -1.83
N GLU A 585 -7.85 4.83 -1.12
CA GLU A 585 -8.94 5.82 -1.10
C GLU A 585 -8.45 7.16 -1.68
N LEU A 586 -9.18 7.75 -2.63
CA LEU A 586 -8.82 9.06 -3.22
C LEU A 586 -9.99 9.80 -3.86
N ASN A 587 -9.95 11.13 -3.81
CA ASN A 587 -10.71 12.03 -4.69
C ASN A 587 -9.81 12.83 -5.65
N ALA A 588 -8.48 12.67 -5.55
CA ALA A 588 -7.50 13.21 -6.50
C ALA A 588 -7.71 12.69 -7.94
N ARG A 589 -7.25 13.44 -8.95
CA ARG A 589 -7.55 13.11 -10.36
C ARG A 589 -6.33 12.63 -11.13
N PHE A 590 -6.38 11.40 -11.65
CA PHE A 590 -5.32 10.81 -12.49
C PHE A 590 -5.11 11.56 -13.81
N GLY A 591 -3.86 11.64 -14.26
CA GLY A 591 -3.40 12.37 -15.44
C GLY A 591 -3.03 13.84 -15.14
N PHE A 592 -2.14 14.41 -15.94
CA PHE A 592 -1.73 15.82 -15.83
C PHE A 592 -2.83 16.79 -16.29
N ARG A 593 -2.98 17.94 -15.62
CA ARG A 593 -3.88 19.03 -16.04
C ARG A 593 -3.35 20.39 -15.58
N ASN A 594 -3.77 21.47 -16.22
CA ASN A 594 -3.60 22.80 -15.63
C ASN A 594 -4.59 22.93 -14.46
N ILE A 595 -4.12 23.38 -13.31
CA ILE A 595 -4.91 23.45 -12.07
C ILE A 595 -5.35 24.90 -11.83
N ILE A 596 -6.65 25.06 -11.60
CA ILE A 596 -7.32 26.28 -11.13
C ILE A 596 -8.10 25.85 -9.87
N ALA A 597 -7.57 26.13 -8.68
CA ALA A 597 -8.16 25.72 -7.41
C ALA A 597 -9.13 26.77 -6.84
N ASP A 598 -10.23 26.34 -6.23
CA ASP A 598 -11.34 27.16 -5.68
C ASP A 598 -11.51 28.52 -6.40
N PRO A 599 -11.91 28.52 -7.70
CA PRO A 599 -12.15 29.76 -8.42
C PRO A 599 -13.34 30.50 -7.83
N VAL A 600 -13.17 31.80 -7.57
CA VAL A 600 -14.18 32.68 -6.96
C VAL A 600 -14.29 33.98 -7.75
N THR A 601 -15.52 34.36 -8.10
CA THR A 601 -15.86 35.53 -8.92
C THR A 601 -16.31 36.72 -8.06
N PHE A 602 -15.58 37.82 -8.18
CA PHE A 602 -15.93 39.15 -7.67
C PHE A 602 -16.74 39.88 -8.75
N LYS A 603 -18.08 39.86 -8.63
CA LYS A 603 -18.99 40.31 -9.70
C LYS A 603 -18.91 41.80 -10.02
N THR A 604 -18.54 42.64 -9.06
CA THR A 604 -18.45 44.10 -9.22
C THR A 604 -17.16 44.64 -8.61
N LYS A 605 -16.67 45.79 -9.10
CA LYS A 605 -15.51 46.51 -8.50
C LYS A 605 -15.74 47.08 -7.09
N ALA A 606 -16.92 46.86 -6.51
CA ALA A 606 -17.19 47.13 -5.10
C ALA A 606 -17.18 45.83 -4.26
N SER A 607 -17.06 44.66 -4.90
CA SER A 607 -17.09 43.37 -4.22
C SER A 607 -15.71 43.09 -3.60
N TYR A 608 -15.67 42.77 -2.32
CA TYR A 608 -14.44 42.40 -1.63
C TYR A 608 -14.73 41.53 -0.40
N VAL A 609 -13.71 40.83 0.06
CA VAL A 609 -13.72 40.06 1.31
C VAL A 609 -12.56 40.50 2.20
N ALA A 610 -12.76 40.43 3.52
CA ALA A 610 -11.71 40.66 4.51
C ALA A 610 -11.36 39.33 5.19
N LEU A 611 -10.06 39.01 5.25
CA LEU A 611 -9.49 37.81 5.86
C LEU A 611 -8.60 38.20 7.04
N ALA A 612 -8.24 37.23 7.89
CA ALA A 612 -7.26 37.45 8.95
C ALA A 612 -5.90 37.95 8.40
N THR A 613 -5.23 38.81 9.16
CA THR A 613 -3.98 39.49 8.82
C THR A 613 -2.88 38.57 8.26
N LEU A 614 -2.22 39.00 7.19
CA LEU A 614 -1.19 38.21 6.51
C LEU A 614 0.07 38.01 7.37
N GLN A 615 0.41 36.75 7.64
CA GLN A 615 1.59 36.37 8.43
C GLN A 615 2.86 36.36 7.55
N ALA A 616 3.47 37.53 7.32
CA ALA A 616 4.57 37.73 6.35
C ALA A 616 5.88 38.31 6.94
N TYR A 617 6.11 38.09 8.24
CA TYR A 617 7.15 38.77 9.04
C TYR A 617 8.59 38.49 8.57
N THR A 618 9.05 37.23 8.58
CA THR A 618 10.43 36.86 8.21
C THR A 618 10.64 36.81 6.70
N SER A 619 9.86 35.96 6.02
CA SER A 619 9.76 35.83 4.57
C SER A 619 8.28 35.85 4.15
N MET A 620 8.05 36.00 2.84
CA MET A 620 6.71 36.05 2.26
C MET A 620 6.70 35.28 0.94
N HIS A 621 5.67 34.46 0.72
CA HIS A 621 5.36 33.82 -0.56
C HIS A 621 3.85 33.93 -0.79
N LEU A 622 3.45 34.79 -1.71
CA LEU A 622 2.08 34.87 -2.20
C LEU A 622 2.01 34.21 -3.57
N PHE A 623 1.00 33.38 -3.78
CA PHE A 623 0.63 32.87 -5.10
C PHE A 623 -0.87 33.02 -5.30
N PHE A 624 -1.29 33.40 -6.50
CA PHE A 624 -2.68 33.34 -6.93
C PHE A 624 -2.77 33.33 -8.46
N GLN A 625 -3.91 32.92 -8.97
CA GLN A 625 -4.30 33.09 -10.37
C GLN A 625 -5.43 34.10 -10.45
N PHE A 626 -5.48 34.89 -11.53
CA PHE A 626 -6.58 35.81 -11.79
C PHE A 626 -7.02 35.80 -13.25
N LYS A 627 -8.28 36.17 -13.49
CA LYS A 627 -8.88 36.32 -14.82
C LYS A 627 -9.83 37.51 -14.82
N THR A 628 -9.62 38.46 -15.72
CA THR A 628 -10.41 39.71 -15.77
C THR A 628 -10.47 40.31 -17.17
N THR A 629 -11.43 41.22 -17.36
CA THR A 629 -11.52 42.16 -18.50
C THR A 629 -11.24 43.62 -18.10
N SER A 630 -11.17 43.95 -16.80
CA SER A 630 -10.89 45.30 -16.32
C SER A 630 -9.41 45.64 -16.46
N LEU A 631 -9.10 46.85 -16.95
CA LEU A 631 -7.73 47.38 -16.99
C LEU A 631 -7.20 47.75 -15.60
N ASP A 632 -8.07 48.19 -14.70
CA ASP A 632 -7.70 48.76 -13.41
C ASP A 632 -8.53 48.13 -12.28
N GLY A 633 -7.91 47.94 -11.10
CA GLY A 633 -8.59 47.43 -9.90
C GLY A 633 -7.63 46.95 -8.79
N LEU A 634 -8.00 47.19 -7.53
CA LEU A 634 -7.25 46.71 -6.35
C LEU A 634 -7.53 45.22 -6.09
N ILE A 635 -6.49 44.37 -6.08
CA ILE A 635 -6.60 42.91 -5.88
C ILE A 635 -6.37 42.53 -4.42
N LEU A 636 -5.34 43.09 -3.77
CA LEU A 636 -4.94 42.77 -2.41
C LEU A 636 -4.51 44.06 -1.67
N TYR A 637 -4.92 44.20 -0.41
CA TYR A 637 -4.46 45.26 0.49
C TYR A 637 -4.36 44.78 1.94
N ASN A 638 -3.23 45.04 2.60
CA ASN A 638 -3.08 44.88 4.05
C ASN A 638 -2.08 45.92 4.59
N SER A 639 -2.29 46.40 5.82
CA SER A 639 -1.51 47.49 6.42
C SER A 639 -1.02 47.16 7.82
N GLY A 640 0.12 47.73 8.20
CA GLY A 640 0.80 47.54 9.47
C GLY A 640 0.82 48.79 10.35
N ASP A 641 1.74 48.80 11.31
CA ASP A 641 1.99 49.96 12.15
C ASP A 641 2.73 51.06 11.38
N GLY A 642 2.33 52.32 11.61
CA GLY A 642 2.98 53.49 10.99
C GLY A 642 2.69 53.61 9.49
N ASN A 643 3.67 53.27 8.66
CA ASN A 643 3.59 53.37 7.20
C ASN A 643 3.63 52.00 6.49
N ASP A 644 3.80 50.89 7.22
CA ASP A 644 3.98 49.57 6.60
C ASP A 644 2.72 49.14 5.84
N PHE A 645 2.87 48.65 4.61
CA PHE A 645 1.75 48.10 3.84
C PHE A 645 2.21 47.13 2.76
N ILE A 646 1.26 46.31 2.29
CA ILE A 646 1.34 45.53 1.06
C ILE A 646 0.09 45.73 0.22
N VAL A 647 0.30 45.96 -1.08
CA VAL A 647 -0.73 46.15 -2.11
C VAL A 647 -0.37 45.31 -3.33
N VAL A 648 -1.38 44.68 -3.92
CA VAL A 648 -1.34 44.21 -5.31
C VAL A 648 -2.51 44.85 -6.06
N GLU A 649 -2.21 45.57 -7.14
CA GLU A 649 -3.19 46.25 -7.98
C GLU A 649 -2.93 45.95 -9.47
N LEU A 650 -3.99 46.01 -10.28
CA LEU A 650 -3.87 46.08 -11.73
C LEU A 650 -4.02 47.54 -12.16
N VAL A 651 -3.12 48.02 -13.03
CA VAL A 651 -3.09 49.40 -13.53
C VAL A 651 -2.84 49.41 -15.03
N LYS A 652 -3.80 49.91 -15.82
CA LYS A 652 -3.78 49.88 -17.30
C LYS A 652 -3.51 48.46 -17.87
N GLY A 653 -3.96 47.45 -17.15
CA GLY A 653 -3.79 46.03 -17.43
C GLY A 653 -2.44 45.43 -17.00
N TYR A 654 -1.56 46.18 -16.35
CA TYR A 654 -0.27 45.67 -15.84
C TYR A 654 -0.34 45.50 -14.33
N LEU A 655 0.19 44.38 -13.83
CA LEU A 655 0.24 44.11 -12.40
C LEU A 655 1.31 44.98 -11.73
N HIS A 656 0.94 45.68 -10.67
CA HIS A 656 1.84 46.35 -9.75
C HIS A 656 1.82 45.65 -8.38
N TYR A 657 3.00 45.43 -7.82
CA TYR A 657 3.22 45.10 -6.42
C TYR A 657 3.80 46.35 -5.74
N VAL A 658 3.09 46.89 -4.76
CA VAL A 658 3.45 48.13 -4.04
C VAL A 658 3.54 47.84 -2.55
N PHE A 659 4.59 48.29 -1.89
CA PHE A 659 4.82 47.96 -0.47
C PHE A 659 5.72 48.98 0.23
N ASP A 660 5.68 49.02 1.56
CA ASP A 660 6.62 49.75 2.42
C ASP A 660 6.99 48.87 3.61
N LEU A 661 8.30 48.81 3.96
CA LEU A 661 8.88 47.99 5.04
C LEU A 661 9.56 48.87 6.10
N GLY A 662 8.96 50.04 6.36
CA GLY A 662 9.51 51.11 7.19
C GLY A 662 10.64 51.91 6.53
N ASN A 663 10.90 51.70 5.23
CA ASN A 663 11.98 52.34 4.45
C ASN A 663 11.49 53.16 3.24
N GLY A 664 10.18 53.26 3.04
CA GLY A 664 9.53 54.06 2.00
C GLY A 664 8.82 53.21 0.95
N ALA A 665 7.70 53.73 0.43
CA ALA A 665 6.89 53.05 -0.57
C ALA A 665 7.68 52.72 -1.86
N ASN A 666 7.82 51.43 -2.15
CA ASN A 666 8.43 50.86 -3.34
C ASN A 666 7.36 50.30 -4.30
N LEU A 667 7.68 50.23 -5.59
CA LEU A 667 6.82 49.71 -6.65
C LEU A 667 7.62 48.78 -7.58
N ILE A 668 7.24 47.50 -7.61
CA ILE A 668 7.68 46.54 -8.61
C ILE A 668 6.57 46.34 -9.63
N LYS A 669 6.87 46.62 -10.90
CA LYS A 669 5.97 46.30 -12.02
C LYS A 669 6.27 44.89 -12.51
N GLY A 670 5.25 44.04 -12.56
CA GLY A 670 5.40 42.71 -13.11
C GLY A 670 5.64 42.75 -14.64
N SER A 671 6.53 41.91 -15.14
CA SER A 671 6.90 41.90 -16.56
C SER A 671 5.88 41.09 -17.38
N SER A 672 5.12 41.77 -18.24
CA SER A 672 4.28 41.16 -19.28
C SER A 672 4.56 41.80 -20.64
N ASN A 673 4.15 41.17 -21.74
CA ASN A 673 4.23 41.77 -23.09
C ASN A 673 2.92 42.49 -23.49
N LYS A 674 1.85 42.27 -22.75
CA LYS A 674 0.48 42.74 -23.02
C LYS A 674 -0.21 43.11 -21.71
N PRO A 675 -1.26 43.93 -21.75
CA PRO A 675 -2.28 44.00 -20.71
C PRO A 675 -2.80 42.59 -20.36
N LEU A 676 -2.96 42.31 -19.07
CA LEU A 676 -3.37 41.03 -18.45
C LEU A 676 -4.89 40.95 -18.22
N ASN A 677 -5.65 41.73 -18.97
CA ASN A 677 -7.11 41.81 -18.89
C ASN A 677 -7.77 41.25 -20.18
N ASP A 678 -7.16 40.22 -20.74
CA ASP A 678 -7.58 39.55 -21.99
C ASP A 678 -8.56 38.39 -21.76
N ASN A 679 -9.12 38.29 -20.54
CA ASN A 679 -10.01 37.23 -20.07
C ASN A 679 -9.39 35.81 -20.04
N GLN A 680 -8.06 35.69 -20.06
CA GLN A 680 -7.35 34.44 -19.74
C GLN A 680 -7.01 34.35 -18.25
N TRP A 681 -6.59 33.16 -17.81
CA TRP A 681 -6.01 32.96 -16.47
C TRP A 681 -4.52 33.29 -16.49
N HIS A 682 -4.12 34.29 -15.69
CA HIS A 682 -2.73 34.64 -15.42
C HIS A 682 -2.28 34.16 -14.05
N ASN A 683 -1.05 33.67 -13.97
CA ASN A 683 -0.42 33.18 -12.75
C ASN A 683 0.44 34.29 -12.15
N VAL A 684 0.26 34.59 -10.86
CA VAL A 684 1.03 35.59 -10.13
C VAL A 684 1.71 34.93 -8.93
N MET A 685 3.04 35.01 -8.86
CA MET A 685 3.80 34.71 -7.64
C MET A 685 4.57 35.96 -7.21
N ILE A 686 4.45 36.32 -5.93
CA ILE A 686 5.16 37.45 -5.31
C ILE A 686 5.82 36.92 -4.05
N SER A 687 7.16 36.94 -3.99
CA SER A 687 7.90 36.53 -2.80
C SER A 687 8.89 37.58 -2.31
N ARG A 688 9.25 37.48 -1.02
CA ARG A 688 10.35 38.20 -0.36
C ARG A 688 11.13 37.19 0.48
N ASP A 689 12.39 36.99 0.16
CA ASP A 689 13.27 36.11 0.95
C ASP A 689 13.83 36.81 2.21
N THR A 690 14.60 36.07 3.02
CA THR A 690 15.23 36.61 4.24
C THR A 690 16.38 37.60 3.97
N ASN A 691 16.80 37.77 2.71
CA ASN A 691 17.78 38.75 2.26
C ASN A 691 17.10 40.03 1.70
N ASN A 692 15.77 40.12 1.78
CA ASN A 692 14.93 41.14 1.17
C ASN A 692 15.13 41.26 -0.37
N LEU A 693 15.35 40.13 -1.03
CA LEU A 693 15.15 39.97 -2.45
C LEU A 693 13.66 39.73 -2.72
N HIS A 694 13.00 40.73 -3.29
CA HIS A 694 11.63 40.61 -3.77
C HIS A 694 11.63 40.02 -5.18
N THR A 695 10.74 39.07 -5.44
CA THR A 695 10.54 38.43 -6.74
C THR A 695 9.08 38.53 -7.14
N VAL A 696 8.80 38.98 -8.36
CA VAL A 696 7.48 38.96 -9.00
C VAL A 696 7.58 38.11 -10.26
N LYS A 697 6.84 37.01 -10.32
CA LYS A 697 6.69 36.15 -11.51
C LYS A 697 5.27 36.27 -12.04
N ILE A 698 5.14 36.59 -13.33
CA ILE A 698 3.87 36.58 -14.06
C ILE A 698 3.98 35.56 -15.17
N ASP A 699 3.15 34.51 -15.09
CA ASP A 699 3.21 33.32 -15.93
C ASP A 699 4.62 32.72 -15.99
N THR A 700 5.38 33.01 -17.06
CA THR A 700 6.77 32.53 -17.26
C THR A 700 7.83 33.59 -16.98
N LYS A 701 7.46 34.87 -16.85
CA LYS A 701 8.40 36.00 -16.73
C LYS A 701 8.66 36.36 -15.27
N ILE A 702 9.94 36.42 -14.90
CA ILE A 702 10.40 36.79 -13.55
C ILE A 702 10.94 38.22 -13.55
N THR A 703 10.79 38.93 -12.43
CA THR A 703 11.35 40.27 -12.17
C THR A 703 11.78 40.35 -10.71
N THR A 704 13.02 40.75 -10.44
CA THR A 704 13.62 40.75 -9.09
C THR A 704 14.12 42.14 -8.70
N GLN A 705 13.98 42.49 -7.42
CA GLN A 705 14.51 43.73 -6.84
C GLN A 705 14.89 43.49 -5.37
N SER A 706 16.09 43.92 -4.97
CA SER A 706 16.51 43.89 -3.56
C SER A 706 16.25 45.24 -2.89
N THR A 707 15.77 45.22 -1.64
CA THR A 707 15.50 46.42 -0.84
C THR A 707 16.47 46.52 0.34
N ALA A 708 17.19 47.65 0.45
CA ALA A 708 18.16 47.88 1.50
C ALA A 708 17.50 48.44 2.78
N GLY A 709 17.98 48.00 3.95
CA GLY A 709 17.61 48.58 5.26
C GLY A 709 16.18 48.33 5.74
N ALA A 710 15.43 47.44 5.09
CA ALA A 710 14.08 47.07 5.47
C ALA A 710 14.01 46.42 6.87
N ARG A 711 12.90 46.66 7.58
CA ARG A 711 12.51 45.87 8.77
C ARG A 711 11.65 44.67 8.35
N ASN A 712 11.36 43.79 9.31
CA ASN A 712 10.35 42.75 9.13
C ASN A 712 8.96 43.41 8.95
N LEU A 713 8.15 42.88 8.04
CA LEU A 713 6.83 43.41 7.69
C LEU A 713 5.83 43.10 8.81
N ASP A 714 5.40 44.12 9.57
CA ASP A 714 4.52 43.96 10.74
C ASP A 714 3.10 44.48 10.46
N LEU A 715 2.28 43.61 9.85
CA LEU A 715 0.90 43.88 9.45
C LEU A 715 -0.07 43.75 10.65
N LYS A 716 -1.12 44.59 10.67
CA LYS A 716 -2.06 44.74 11.78
C LYS A 716 -3.55 44.78 11.38
N SER A 717 -3.88 45.27 10.19
CA SER A 717 -5.28 45.29 9.72
C SER A 717 -5.72 43.93 9.16
N ASP A 718 -7.01 43.79 8.85
CA ASP A 718 -7.50 42.66 8.05
C ASP A 718 -6.85 42.66 6.65
N LEU A 719 -6.73 41.48 6.07
CA LEU A 719 -6.27 41.30 4.69
C LEU A 719 -7.46 41.42 3.73
N TYR A 720 -7.50 42.51 2.98
CA TYR A 720 -8.55 42.79 2.01
C TYR A 720 -8.23 42.17 0.65
N ILE A 721 -9.18 41.40 0.09
CA ILE A 721 -9.07 40.73 -1.21
C ILE A 721 -10.24 41.19 -2.11
N GLY A 722 -9.94 41.56 -3.35
CA GLY A 722 -10.91 42.05 -4.35
C GLY A 722 -11.19 43.56 -4.29
N GLY A 723 -10.87 44.24 -3.18
CA GLY A 723 -11.08 45.68 -3.02
C GLY A 723 -11.07 46.10 -1.55
N VAL A 724 -11.42 47.35 -1.27
CA VAL A 724 -11.56 47.90 0.10
C VAL A 724 -12.85 48.71 0.24
N ALA A 725 -13.21 49.12 1.46
CA ALA A 725 -14.36 49.99 1.68
C ALA A 725 -14.24 51.30 0.88
N LYS A 726 -15.36 51.79 0.34
CA LYS A 726 -15.40 52.90 -0.64
C LYS A 726 -14.65 54.17 -0.20
N GLU A 727 -14.63 54.46 1.10
CA GLU A 727 -13.93 55.63 1.65
C GLU A 727 -12.41 55.43 1.75
N MET A 728 -11.93 54.19 1.94
CA MET A 728 -10.49 53.87 2.09
C MET A 728 -9.69 54.19 0.82
N PHE A 729 -10.31 54.09 -0.37
CA PHE A 729 -9.68 54.50 -1.64
C PHE A 729 -9.22 55.97 -1.67
N LYS A 730 -9.77 56.83 -0.79
CA LYS A 730 -9.35 58.24 -0.67
C LYS A 730 -8.09 58.42 0.18
N SER A 731 -7.69 57.41 0.94
CA SER A 731 -6.58 57.42 1.90
C SER A 731 -5.54 56.31 1.67
N LEU A 732 -5.58 55.63 0.51
CA LEU A 732 -4.55 54.66 0.13
C LEU A 732 -3.16 55.34 -0.01
N PRO A 733 -2.05 54.60 0.15
CA PRO A 733 -0.70 55.13 0.00
C PRO A 733 -0.47 55.76 -1.38
N LYS A 734 0.24 56.89 -1.44
CA LYS A 734 0.36 57.76 -2.64
C LYS A 734 0.91 57.09 -3.92
N LEU A 735 1.51 55.91 -3.82
CA LEU A 735 2.08 55.15 -4.94
C LEU A 735 1.10 54.11 -5.52
N VAL A 736 -0.03 53.88 -4.84
CA VAL A 736 -1.17 53.06 -5.28
C VAL A 736 -2.06 53.90 -6.20
N HIS A 737 -2.51 53.33 -7.31
CA HIS A 737 -3.30 54.01 -8.34
C HIS A 737 -4.80 53.70 -8.26
N ALA A 738 -5.16 52.55 -7.67
CA ALA A 738 -6.53 52.06 -7.61
C ALA A 738 -7.49 53.02 -6.90
N LYS A 739 -8.66 53.22 -7.51
CA LYS A 739 -9.80 54.02 -6.99
C LYS A 739 -11.09 53.19 -6.88
N GLU A 740 -10.97 51.91 -7.19
CA GLU A 740 -12.01 50.91 -7.35
C GLU A 740 -11.37 49.52 -7.17
N GLY A 741 -12.16 48.52 -6.78
CA GLY A 741 -11.71 47.15 -6.59
C GLY A 741 -11.50 46.40 -7.90
N PHE A 742 -10.97 45.20 -7.77
CA PHE A 742 -10.92 44.19 -8.82
C PHE A 742 -12.34 43.70 -9.19
N GLN A 743 -12.49 43.23 -10.43
CA GLN A 743 -13.70 42.58 -10.93
C GLN A 743 -13.27 41.47 -11.87
N GLY A 744 -13.84 40.28 -11.72
CA GLY A 744 -13.36 39.07 -12.38
C GLY A 744 -13.15 37.94 -11.36
N CYS A 745 -12.32 36.96 -11.72
CA CYS A 745 -12.08 35.79 -10.88
C CYS A 745 -10.69 35.81 -10.23
N LEU A 746 -10.61 35.30 -9.01
CA LEU A 746 -9.37 34.83 -8.38
C LEU A 746 -9.44 33.31 -8.19
N ALA A 747 -8.30 32.64 -8.13
CA ALA A 747 -8.17 31.21 -7.89
C ALA A 747 -6.79 30.88 -7.28
N SER A 748 -6.65 29.68 -6.73
CA SER A 748 -5.39 29.12 -6.23
C SER A 748 -4.64 30.04 -5.25
N VAL A 749 -5.39 30.73 -4.39
CA VAL A 749 -4.84 31.76 -3.48
C VAL A 749 -4.06 31.11 -2.34
N ASP A 750 -2.78 31.42 -2.25
CA ASP A 750 -1.83 30.98 -1.22
C ASP A 750 -1.26 32.21 -0.51
N LEU A 751 -1.57 32.33 0.78
CA LEU A 751 -1.22 33.44 1.65
C LEU A 751 -0.11 33.01 2.62
N ASN A 752 1.13 32.97 2.12
CA ASN A 752 2.31 32.52 2.85
C ASN A 752 2.14 31.13 3.50
N GLY A 753 1.48 30.22 2.78
CA GLY A 753 1.24 28.84 3.22
C GLY A 753 -0.21 28.54 3.58
N ARG A 754 -1.05 29.54 3.88
CA ARG A 754 -2.50 29.34 4.10
C ARG A 754 -3.24 29.34 2.76
N LEU A 755 -4.08 28.33 2.53
CA LEU A 755 -5.14 28.35 1.53
C LEU A 755 -6.44 28.79 2.22
N PRO A 756 -6.91 30.04 2.06
CA PRO A 756 -8.23 30.45 2.54
C PRO A 756 -9.31 29.99 1.55
N ASP A 757 -10.46 29.56 2.07
CA ASP A 757 -11.70 29.62 1.29
C ASP A 757 -12.15 31.08 1.26
N LEU A 758 -12.12 31.74 0.10
CA LEU A 758 -12.36 33.18 0.02
C LEU A 758 -13.78 33.62 0.45
N ILE A 759 -14.72 32.67 0.59
CA ILE A 759 -16.10 32.94 1.01
C ILE A 759 -16.33 32.48 2.46
N SER A 760 -15.81 31.30 2.84
CA SER A 760 -16.03 30.71 4.17
C SER A 760 -15.04 31.19 5.25
N ASP A 761 -13.80 31.55 4.88
CA ASP A 761 -12.82 32.14 5.84
C ASP A 761 -13.00 33.67 6.00
N ALA A 762 -13.97 34.27 5.31
CA ALA A 762 -14.17 35.71 5.29
C ALA A 762 -14.73 36.24 6.63
N LEU A 763 -13.96 37.13 7.27
CA LEU A 763 -14.39 37.89 8.45
C LEU A 763 -15.50 38.89 8.09
N PHE A 764 -15.51 39.37 6.84
CA PHE A 764 -16.52 40.28 6.31
C PHE A 764 -16.57 40.18 4.78
N CYS A 765 -17.77 40.23 4.21
CA CYS A 765 -18.02 40.25 2.77
C CYS A 765 -18.82 41.50 2.39
N ASN A 766 -18.45 42.16 1.28
CA ASN A 766 -19.20 43.26 0.69
C ASN A 766 -19.44 43.00 -0.81
N GLY A 767 -20.62 43.36 -1.31
CA GLY A 767 -20.97 43.17 -2.72
C GLY A 767 -21.41 41.74 -3.05
N GLN A 768 -21.15 41.30 -4.28
CA GLN A 768 -21.51 39.96 -4.77
C GLN A 768 -20.22 39.17 -5.06
N ILE A 769 -20.01 38.11 -4.28
CA ILE A 769 -18.94 37.12 -4.45
C ILE A 769 -19.61 35.76 -4.63
N GLU A 770 -19.23 35.03 -5.67
CA GLU A 770 -19.81 33.72 -6.02
C GLU A 770 -18.69 32.72 -6.34
N ARG A 771 -18.91 31.42 -6.07
CA ARG A 771 -17.97 30.37 -6.51
C ARG A 771 -18.04 30.16 -8.02
N GLY A 772 -16.98 29.59 -8.60
CA GLY A 772 -16.83 29.40 -10.03
C GLY A 772 -16.27 30.63 -10.76
N CYS A 773 -16.04 30.46 -12.06
CA CYS A 773 -15.54 31.50 -12.97
C CYS A 773 -16.12 31.38 -14.40
N GLU A 774 -17.31 30.78 -14.51
CA GLU A 774 -17.97 30.49 -15.80
C GLU A 774 -19.20 31.39 -16.06
N GLY A 775 -19.54 32.25 -15.10
CA GLY A 775 -20.77 33.04 -15.08
C GLY A 775 -21.60 32.71 -13.83
N PRO A 776 -22.85 33.17 -13.73
CA PRO A 776 -23.79 32.57 -12.79
C PRO A 776 -23.99 31.09 -13.15
N SER A 777 -23.98 30.19 -12.15
CA SER A 777 -24.19 28.75 -12.32
C SER A 777 -25.44 28.47 -13.16
N THR A 778 -25.39 27.46 -14.04
CA THR A 778 -26.55 27.09 -14.86
C THR A 778 -27.72 26.70 -13.96
N THR A 779 -28.84 27.41 -14.08
CA THR A 779 -30.04 27.16 -13.30
C THR A 779 -31.00 26.23 -14.03
N CYS A 780 -31.74 25.42 -13.27
CA CYS A 780 -32.78 24.55 -13.84
C CYS A 780 -33.81 25.34 -14.66
N GLN A 781 -33.92 24.98 -15.94
CA GLN A 781 -34.97 25.41 -16.87
C GLN A 781 -35.93 24.23 -17.13
N GLU A 782 -37.07 24.50 -17.78
CA GLU A 782 -38.04 23.45 -18.15
C GLU A 782 -37.45 22.40 -19.12
N ASP A 783 -36.45 22.77 -19.92
CA ASP A 783 -35.75 21.92 -20.89
C ASP A 783 -34.37 21.43 -20.44
N SER A 784 -33.94 21.74 -19.21
CA SER A 784 -32.63 21.33 -18.66
C SER A 784 -32.37 19.81 -18.69
N CYS A 785 -33.43 18.99 -18.58
CA CYS A 785 -33.32 17.53 -18.48
C CYS A 785 -34.29 16.85 -19.45
N ALA A 786 -33.77 15.96 -20.30
CA ALA A 786 -34.58 15.25 -21.28
C ALA A 786 -35.45 14.14 -20.63
N ASN A 787 -36.45 13.67 -21.37
CA ASN A 787 -37.24 12.46 -21.06
C ASN A 787 -37.91 12.44 -19.67
N GLN A 788 -38.29 13.62 -19.14
CA GLN A 788 -38.80 13.85 -17.79
C GLN A 788 -37.80 13.53 -16.67
N GLY A 789 -36.50 13.74 -16.91
CA GLY A 789 -35.49 13.75 -15.84
C GLY A 789 -35.75 14.90 -14.87
N VAL A 790 -35.61 14.67 -13.58
CA VAL A 790 -35.85 15.72 -12.57
C VAL A 790 -34.61 16.62 -12.51
N CYS A 791 -34.76 17.90 -12.84
CA CYS A 791 -33.68 18.86 -12.69
C CYS A 791 -33.46 19.18 -11.20
N LEU A 792 -32.24 18.90 -10.72
CA LEU A 792 -31.78 19.17 -9.36
C LEU A 792 -30.73 20.28 -9.43
N GLN A 793 -31.07 21.43 -8.85
CA GLN A 793 -30.16 22.57 -8.74
C GLN A 793 -29.00 22.22 -7.80
N GLN A 794 -27.78 22.39 -8.28
CA GLN A 794 -26.55 22.32 -7.49
C GLN A 794 -25.97 23.73 -7.32
N TRP A 795 -24.86 23.85 -6.60
CA TRP A 795 -24.17 25.13 -6.38
C TRP A 795 -23.31 25.55 -7.60
N ASP A 796 -22.75 24.56 -8.31
CA ASP A 796 -21.87 24.70 -9.47
C ASP A 796 -22.61 24.63 -10.83
N GLY A 797 -23.89 24.24 -10.82
CA GLY A 797 -24.73 24.15 -12.01
C GLY A 797 -26.05 23.44 -11.71
N PHE A 798 -26.60 22.72 -12.68
CA PHE A 798 -27.69 21.77 -12.44
C PHE A 798 -27.27 20.33 -12.79
N SER A 799 -28.04 19.38 -12.29
CA SER A 799 -27.89 17.94 -12.51
C SER A 799 -29.26 17.31 -12.79
N CYS A 800 -29.32 16.16 -13.46
CA CYS A 800 -30.57 15.49 -13.80
C CYS A 800 -30.70 14.11 -13.14
N ASP A 801 -31.76 13.88 -12.33
CA ASP A 801 -32.10 12.53 -11.88
C ASP A 801 -32.83 11.75 -12.99
N CYS A 802 -32.14 10.78 -13.57
CA CYS A 802 -32.66 9.90 -14.60
C CYS A 802 -33.31 8.62 -14.07
N SER A 803 -33.39 8.42 -12.74
CA SER A 803 -33.92 7.19 -12.14
C SER A 803 -35.32 6.80 -12.63
N MET A 804 -36.18 7.78 -12.95
CA MET A 804 -37.54 7.52 -13.43
C MET A 804 -37.71 7.69 -14.96
N THR A 805 -36.63 7.79 -15.75
CA THR A 805 -36.73 8.07 -17.20
C THR A 805 -36.49 6.88 -18.11
N SER A 806 -35.84 5.81 -17.63
CA SER A 806 -35.20 4.72 -18.41
C SER A 806 -33.98 5.11 -19.27
N PHE A 807 -33.58 6.38 -19.23
CA PHE A 807 -32.40 6.90 -19.92
C PHE A 807 -31.22 7.06 -18.95
N SER A 808 -30.05 7.39 -19.49
CA SER A 808 -28.81 7.65 -18.78
C SER A 808 -28.14 8.94 -19.28
N GLY A 809 -26.88 9.16 -18.90
CA GLY A 809 -26.13 10.37 -19.23
C GLY A 809 -26.45 11.56 -18.31
N PRO A 810 -25.70 12.67 -18.43
CA PRO A 810 -25.82 13.83 -17.54
C PRO A 810 -27.13 14.61 -17.70
N LEU A 811 -27.79 14.47 -18.86
CA LEU A 811 -29.03 15.18 -19.22
C LEU A 811 -30.21 14.23 -19.47
N CYS A 812 -30.12 12.97 -19.04
CA CYS A 812 -31.12 11.91 -19.26
C CYS A 812 -31.50 11.68 -20.73
N ASN A 813 -30.55 11.85 -21.65
CA ASN A 813 -30.74 11.73 -23.09
C ASN A 813 -29.94 10.58 -23.73
N ASP A 814 -29.00 9.97 -23.01
CA ASP A 814 -28.26 8.80 -23.49
C ASP A 814 -29.11 7.54 -23.26
N PRO A 815 -29.05 6.52 -24.13
CA PRO A 815 -29.85 5.31 -23.98
C PRO A 815 -29.55 4.57 -22.68
N GLY A 816 -30.58 3.98 -22.06
CA GLY A 816 -30.42 3.06 -20.93
C GLY A 816 -29.87 1.70 -21.34
N THR A 817 -29.30 0.97 -20.38
CA THR A 817 -28.79 -0.40 -20.61
C THR A 817 -29.95 -1.30 -21.05
N THR A 818 -29.87 -1.80 -22.29
CA THR A 818 -30.99 -2.45 -22.99
C THR A 818 -30.70 -3.93 -23.26
N TYR A 819 -31.66 -4.80 -22.95
CA TYR A 819 -31.66 -6.22 -23.26
C TYR A 819 -32.80 -6.59 -24.22
N ILE A 820 -32.53 -7.52 -25.14
CA ILE A 820 -33.48 -8.04 -26.11
C ILE A 820 -33.89 -9.47 -25.72
N PHE A 821 -35.17 -9.62 -25.40
CA PHE A 821 -35.81 -10.88 -25.07
C PHE A 821 -36.38 -11.49 -26.36
N SER A 822 -35.85 -12.64 -26.75
CA SER A 822 -36.08 -13.27 -28.05
C SER A 822 -37.04 -14.45 -27.96
N LYS A 823 -37.57 -14.89 -29.11
CA LYS A 823 -38.52 -16.01 -29.20
C LYS A 823 -37.96 -17.26 -28.50
N GLY A 824 -38.79 -17.89 -27.66
CA GLY A 824 -38.40 -18.95 -26.74
C GLY A 824 -38.39 -18.51 -25.28
N GLY A 825 -38.31 -17.19 -25.02
CA GLY A 825 -38.35 -16.61 -23.69
C GLY A 825 -37.02 -16.69 -22.95
N GLY A 826 -36.87 -15.84 -21.95
CA GLY A 826 -35.70 -15.76 -21.09
C GLY A 826 -36.02 -14.98 -19.83
N GLN A 827 -35.13 -15.06 -18.83
CA GLN A 827 -35.31 -14.42 -17.54
C GLN A 827 -33.99 -13.84 -17.04
N ILE A 828 -34.02 -12.62 -16.52
CA ILE A 828 -32.95 -12.07 -15.66
C ILE A 828 -33.50 -12.09 -14.23
N THR A 829 -32.77 -12.71 -13.30
CA THR A 829 -33.18 -12.81 -11.89
C THR A 829 -32.10 -12.21 -11.00
N TYR A 830 -32.40 -11.11 -10.32
CA TYR A 830 -31.62 -10.60 -9.19
C TYR A 830 -32.15 -11.20 -7.88
N THR A 831 -31.27 -11.66 -7.01
CA THR A 831 -31.63 -12.25 -5.70
C THR A 831 -30.97 -11.46 -4.58
N TRP A 832 -31.73 -10.92 -3.64
CA TRP A 832 -31.13 -10.26 -2.48
C TRP A 832 -30.45 -11.30 -1.56
N PRO A 833 -29.22 -11.04 -1.06
CA PRO A 833 -28.62 -11.80 0.02
C PRO A 833 -29.60 -11.91 1.21
N PRO A 834 -29.62 -13.02 1.98
CA PRO A 834 -30.67 -13.27 2.97
C PRO A 834 -30.85 -12.17 4.03
N ASN A 835 -29.77 -11.48 4.40
CA ASN A 835 -29.77 -10.44 5.43
C ASN A 835 -30.16 -9.06 4.85
N ASP A 836 -30.00 -8.85 3.55
CA ASP A 836 -30.13 -7.54 2.89
C ASP A 836 -31.53 -7.32 2.28
N ARG A 837 -32.47 -8.23 2.54
CA ARG A 837 -33.82 -8.25 1.94
C ARG A 837 -34.66 -7.06 2.43
N PRO A 838 -34.91 -6.04 1.58
CA PRO A 838 -35.56 -4.83 2.04
C PRO A 838 -37.03 -5.08 2.37
N SER A 839 -37.55 -4.30 3.32
CA SER A 839 -38.97 -4.26 3.66
C SER A 839 -39.46 -2.82 3.57
N THR A 840 -40.28 -2.50 2.57
CA THR A 840 -40.52 -1.11 2.15
C THR A 840 -41.94 -0.65 2.41
N ARG A 841 -42.12 0.57 2.94
CA ARG A 841 -43.45 1.23 2.98
C ARG A 841 -43.83 1.87 1.64
N ALA A 842 -42.84 2.29 0.86
CA ALA A 842 -43.02 2.89 -0.45
C ALA A 842 -42.05 2.26 -1.45
N ASP A 843 -42.48 2.12 -2.71
CA ASP A 843 -41.65 1.60 -3.81
C ASP A 843 -41.70 2.58 -5.00
N ARG A 844 -40.63 2.60 -5.80
CA ARG A 844 -40.59 3.26 -7.11
C ARG A 844 -39.94 2.36 -8.16
N LEU A 845 -40.63 2.17 -9.28
CA LEU A 845 -40.20 1.36 -10.42
C LEU A 845 -40.31 2.18 -11.70
N ALA A 846 -39.28 2.15 -12.55
CA ALA A 846 -39.35 2.65 -13.92
C ALA A 846 -38.66 1.70 -14.89
N ILE A 847 -39.22 1.52 -16.09
CA ILE A 847 -38.60 0.73 -17.15
C ILE A 847 -39.05 1.22 -18.53
N GLY A 848 -38.11 1.24 -19.49
CA GLY A 848 -38.39 1.43 -20.90
C GLY A 848 -38.59 0.09 -21.60
N PHE A 849 -39.55 -0.03 -22.51
CA PHE A 849 -39.84 -1.28 -23.21
C PHE A 849 -40.35 -1.06 -24.64
N SER A 850 -40.20 -2.09 -25.48
CA SER A 850 -40.87 -2.18 -26.78
C SER A 850 -41.29 -3.61 -27.09
N THR A 851 -42.55 -3.80 -27.51
CA THR A 851 -43.11 -5.12 -27.85
C THR A 851 -44.31 -5.01 -28.79
N VAL A 852 -44.76 -6.16 -29.30
CA VAL A 852 -46.03 -6.36 -30.03
C VAL A 852 -46.94 -7.40 -29.35
N GLN A 853 -46.60 -7.83 -28.12
CA GLN A 853 -47.40 -8.80 -27.37
C GLN A 853 -48.68 -8.19 -26.80
N LYS A 854 -49.69 -9.04 -26.58
CA LYS A 854 -50.91 -8.68 -25.81
C LYS A 854 -50.88 -9.18 -24.37
N GLU A 855 -50.09 -10.22 -24.09
CA GLU A 855 -49.97 -10.86 -22.78
C GLU A 855 -48.48 -11.10 -22.50
N ALA A 856 -47.93 -10.51 -21.43
CA ALA A 856 -46.55 -10.73 -20.97
C ALA A 856 -46.33 -10.22 -19.53
N VAL A 857 -45.46 -10.85 -18.75
CA VAL A 857 -44.95 -10.27 -17.49
C VAL A 857 -43.57 -9.66 -17.75
N LEU A 858 -43.39 -8.38 -17.44
CA LEU A 858 -42.15 -7.64 -17.70
C LEU A 858 -41.19 -7.73 -16.51
N VAL A 859 -41.66 -7.34 -15.34
CA VAL A 859 -40.88 -7.32 -14.09
C VAL A 859 -41.76 -7.78 -12.94
N ARG A 860 -41.26 -8.69 -12.12
CA ARG A 860 -41.91 -9.16 -10.90
C ARG A 860 -40.94 -9.14 -9.73
N VAL A 861 -41.35 -8.57 -8.61
CA VAL A 861 -40.66 -8.67 -7.32
C VAL A 861 -41.47 -9.61 -6.43
N ASP A 862 -40.84 -10.64 -5.88
CA ASP A 862 -41.46 -11.61 -4.96
C ASP A 862 -40.80 -11.50 -3.57
N SER A 863 -41.61 -11.63 -2.51
CA SER A 863 -41.14 -11.74 -1.11
C SER A 863 -40.52 -13.10 -0.77
N SER A 864 -39.89 -13.18 0.41
CA SER A 864 -39.45 -14.44 1.01
C SER A 864 -40.58 -15.47 1.12
N THR A 865 -40.24 -16.75 0.92
CA THR A 865 -41.19 -17.86 0.87
C THR A 865 -42.10 -17.91 2.09
N GLY A 866 -43.42 -17.80 1.86
CA GLY A 866 -44.46 -17.88 2.89
C GLY A 866 -45.06 -16.55 3.33
N LEU A 867 -44.50 -15.41 2.91
CA LEU A 867 -45.07 -14.08 3.23
C LEU A 867 -46.22 -13.70 2.28
N GLY A 868 -46.06 -13.94 0.98
CA GLY A 868 -47.11 -13.75 -0.03
C GLY A 868 -47.14 -12.36 -0.69
N ASP A 869 -46.42 -11.37 -0.15
CA ASP A 869 -46.27 -10.05 -0.75
C ASP A 869 -45.54 -10.12 -2.10
N TYR A 870 -45.94 -9.28 -3.07
CA TYR A 870 -45.29 -9.18 -4.38
C TYR A 870 -45.67 -7.90 -5.12
N LEU A 871 -44.95 -7.60 -6.20
CA LEU A 871 -45.25 -6.54 -7.18
C LEU A 871 -45.01 -7.08 -8.60
N GLU A 872 -45.94 -6.90 -9.53
CA GLU A 872 -45.89 -7.46 -10.88
C GLU A 872 -46.33 -6.45 -11.96
N LEU A 873 -45.37 -5.94 -12.71
CA LEU A 873 -45.56 -5.15 -13.94
C LEU A 873 -45.79 -6.11 -15.12
N HIS A 874 -46.92 -5.96 -15.79
CA HIS A 874 -47.38 -6.86 -16.84
C HIS A 874 -48.12 -6.11 -17.95
N ILE A 875 -48.18 -6.75 -19.12
CA ILE A 875 -49.05 -6.38 -20.22
C ILE A 875 -50.18 -7.40 -20.28
N HIS A 876 -51.43 -6.93 -20.29
CA HIS A 876 -52.64 -7.73 -20.42
C HIS A 876 -53.58 -7.07 -21.45
N GLN A 877 -54.15 -7.84 -22.37
CA GLN A 877 -54.95 -7.39 -23.51
C GLN A 877 -54.27 -6.32 -24.42
N GLY A 878 -52.96 -6.11 -24.28
CA GLY A 878 -52.20 -5.04 -24.95
C GLY A 878 -52.13 -3.70 -24.20
N LYS A 879 -52.51 -3.66 -22.92
CA LYS A 879 -52.41 -2.53 -21.99
C LYS A 879 -51.39 -2.84 -20.91
N ILE A 880 -50.73 -1.81 -20.37
CA ILE A 880 -49.69 -1.95 -19.33
C ILE A 880 -50.31 -1.70 -17.95
N GLY A 881 -50.04 -2.59 -17.01
CA GLY A 881 -50.56 -2.51 -15.65
C GLY A 881 -49.60 -3.07 -14.61
N VAL A 882 -49.84 -2.69 -13.36
CA VAL A 882 -49.13 -3.21 -12.18
C VAL A 882 -50.15 -3.82 -11.23
N LYS A 883 -49.87 -5.03 -10.76
CA LYS A 883 -50.61 -5.69 -9.68
C LYS A 883 -49.66 -5.99 -8.53
N PHE A 884 -50.04 -5.64 -7.30
CA PHE A 884 -49.20 -5.85 -6.12
C PHE A 884 -50.04 -6.28 -4.92
N ASN A 885 -49.39 -6.92 -3.95
CA ASN A 885 -49.97 -7.28 -2.66
C ASN A 885 -48.93 -7.04 -1.55
N VAL A 886 -49.39 -6.53 -0.41
CA VAL A 886 -48.59 -6.15 0.76
C VAL A 886 -49.25 -6.63 2.06
N GLY A 887 -49.82 -7.85 2.02
CA GLY A 887 -50.43 -8.54 3.14
C GLY A 887 -51.96 -8.45 3.24
N THR A 888 -52.65 -7.99 2.18
CA THR A 888 -54.13 -7.94 2.13
C THR A 888 -54.63 -8.44 0.77
N ASP A 889 -55.42 -7.65 0.05
CA ASP A 889 -55.93 -8.02 -1.28
C ASP A 889 -54.98 -7.57 -2.40
N ASP A 890 -55.11 -8.19 -3.57
CA ASP A 890 -54.40 -7.77 -4.78
C ASP A 890 -54.88 -6.38 -5.24
N ILE A 891 -53.98 -5.40 -5.24
CA ILE A 891 -54.25 -4.04 -5.73
C ILE A 891 -53.71 -3.93 -7.15
N ALA A 892 -54.59 -3.58 -8.10
CA ALA A 892 -54.24 -3.38 -9.51
C ALA A 892 -54.45 -1.92 -9.96
N ILE A 893 -53.60 -1.49 -10.90
CA ILE A 893 -53.64 -0.20 -11.59
C ILE A 893 -53.15 -0.41 -13.05
N GLU A 894 -53.83 0.17 -14.04
CA GLU A 894 -53.65 -0.16 -15.47
C GLU A 894 -53.96 1.06 -16.36
N GLU A 895 -53.12 1.31 -17.37
CA GLU A 895 -53.35 2.38 -18.36
C GLU A 895 -54.23 1.88 -19.50
N MET A 896 -55.49 2.29 -19.50
CA MET A 896 -56.52 1.87 -20.45
C MET A 896 -56.45 2.57 -21.81
N ASN A 897 -55.82 3.75 -21.90
CA ASN A 897 -55.87 4.63 -23.07
C ASN A 897 -54.68 4.41 -23.99
N ALA A 898 -53.45 4.43 -23.45
CA ALA A 898 -52.22 4.28 -24.23
C ALA A 898 -52.18 2.97 -25.04
N ILE A 899 -51.59 3.01 -26.22
CA ILE A 899 -51.31 1.82 -27.04
C ILE A 899 -49.81 1.58 -26.92
N ILE A 900 -49.43 0.48 -26.26
CA ILE A 900 -48.05 0.20 -25.82
C ILE A 900 -47.44 -1.05 -26.45
N ASN A 901 -48.18 -1.70 -27.34
CA ASN A 901 -47.80 -2.91 -28.05
C ASN A 901 -47.76 -2.72 -29.58
N ASP A 902 -47.37 -1.53 -30.02
CA ASP A 902 -47.24 -1.18 -31.44
C ASP A 902 -45.82 -1.38 -32.00
N GLY A 903 -44.88 -1.86 -31.17
CA GLY A 903 -43.47 -2.06 -31.50
C GLY A 903 -42.55 -0.86 -31.26
N LYS A 904 -43.08 0.30 -30.82
CA LYS A 904 -42.26 1.47 -30.44
C LYS A 904 -41.75 1.37 -29.01
N TYR A 905 -40.88 2.32 -28.63
CA TYR A 905 -40.34 2.46 -27.28
C TYR A 905 -41.28 3.29 -26.41
N HIS A 906 -41.66 2.73 -25.27
CA HIS A 906 -42.49 3.35 -24.23
C HIS A 906 -41.77 3.31 -22.90
N VAL A 907 -42.06 4.27 -22.00
CA VAL A 907 -41.54 4.30 -20.63
C VAL A 907 -42.70 4.22 -19.66
N VAL A 908 -42.69 3.23 -18.75
CA VAL A 908 -43.66 3.13 -17.66
C VAL A 908 -43.01 3.47 -16.33
N ARG A 909 -43.71 4.28 -15.53
CA ARG A 909 -43.33 4.72 -14.18
C ARG A 909 -44.42 4.28 -13.21
N PHE A 910 -44.03 3.64 -12.12
CA PHE A 910 -44.92 3.21 -11.05
C PHE A 910 -44.37 3.67 -9.70
N THR A 911 -45.25 4.12 -8.81
CA THR A 911 -44.92 4.36 -7.40
C THR A 911 -45.98 3.74 -6.48
N ARG A 912 -45.56 3.34 -5.28
CA ARG A 912 -46.44 2.85 -4.21
C ARG A 912 -46.12 3.60 -2.92
N SER A 913 -47.14 3.88 -2.11
CA SER A 913 -47.00 4.30 -0.72
C SER A 913 -48.11 3.66 0.11
N GLY A 914 -47.77 2.64 0.90
CA GLY A 914 -48.75 1.77 1.54
C GLY A 914 -49.56 0.97 0.52
N GLY A 915 -50.90 1.05 0.61
CA GLY A 915 -51.81 0.52 -0.41
C GLY A 915 -52.10 1.50 -1.56
N ASN A 916 -51.70 2.78 -1.44
CA ASN A 916 -51.86 3.76 -2.51
C ASN A 916 -50.79 3.53 -3.59
N ALA A 917 -51.15 3.72 -4.85
CA ALA A 917 -50.21 3.61 -5.96
C ALA A 917 -50.52 4.59 -7.10
N THR A 918 -49.49 4.91 -7.89
CA THR A 918 -49.62 5.67 -9.13
C THR A 918 -48.96 4.95 -10.29
N LEU A 919 -49.49 5.17 -11.49
CA LEU A 919 -48.98 4.62 -12.75
C LEU A 919 -49.00 5.72 -13.81
N GLN A 920 -47.91 5.86 -14.55
CA GLN A 920 -47.81 6.76 -15.70
C GLN A 920 -47.08 6.04 -16.83
N VAL A 921 -47.45 6.31 -18.08
CA VAL A 921 -46.71 5.84 -19.26
C VAL A 921 -46.48 7.02 -20.20
N ASP A 922 -45.25 7.13 -20.73
CA ASP A 922 -44.78 8.21 -21.57
C ASP A 922 -45.13 9.60 -20.98
N ASN A 923 -45.94 10.38 -21.70
CA ASN A 923 -46.46 11.69 -21.33
C ASN A 923 -47.97 11.67 -21.01
N TRP A 924 -48.57 10.49 -20.80
CA TRP A 924 -49.97 10.40 -20.37
C TRP A 924 -50.14 10.94 -18.92
N PRO A 925 -51.36 11.37 -18.53
CA PRO A 925 -51.64 11.78 -17.15
C PRO A 925 -51.31 10.66 -16.16
N VAL A 926 -50.91 11.04 -14.94
CA VAL A 926 -50.70 10.08 -13.86
C VAL A 926 -52.04 9.48 -13.44
N ILE A 927 -52.16 8.17 -13.50
CA ILE A 927 -53.27 7.41 -12.93
C ILE A 927 -52.97 7.19 -11.44
N GLU A 928 -53.95 7.43 -10.58
CA GLU A 928 -53.82 7.25 -9.13
C GLU A 928 -54.83 6.22 -8.62
N ARG A 929 -54.40 5.36 -7.69
CA ARG A 929 -55.22 4.31 -7.09
C ARG A 929 -55.18 4.42 -5.57
N TYR A 930 -56.30 4.85 -5.00
CA TYR A 930 -56.56 4.91 -3.56
C TYR A 930 -57.60 3.83 -3.18
N PRO A 931 -57.16 2.61 -2.79
CA PRO A 931 -58.08 1.57 -2.36
C PRO A 931 -58.66 1.89 -0.97
N ALA A 932 -59.99 1.91 -0.86
CA ALA A 932 -60.68 2.24 0.38
C ALA A 932 -60.72 1.06 1.36
N GLY A 933 -60.56 1.34 2.66
CA GLY A 933 -60.80 0.37 3.73
C GLY A 933 -62.27 -0.07 3.78
N ASN A 934 -62.50 -1.37 3.91
CA ASN A 934 -63.84 -1.95 3.73
C ASN A 934 -64.68 -1.85 5.02
N ASN A 935 -65.62 -0.89 5.07
CA ASN A 935 -66.49 -0.67 6.23
C ASN A 935 -67.60 -1.74 6.31
N ASP A 936 -67.30 -2.85 6.97
CA ASP A 936 -68.13 -4.07 7.11
C ASP A 936 -69.35 -3.89 8.06
N ASN A 937 -70.11 -2.81 7.87
CA ASN A 937 -71.20 -2.33 8.73
C ASN A 937 -72.31 -3.35 8.97
N GLU A 938 -72.60 -4.24 8.00
CA GLU A 938 -73.61 -5.30 8.17
C GLU A 938 -73.19 -6.33 9.22
N ARG A 939 -71.89 -6.71 9.27
CA ARG A 939 -71.36 -7.56 10.34
C ARG A 939 -71.32 -6.83 11.68
N LEU A 940 -71.02 -5.53 11.66
CA LEU A 940 -71.03 -4.68 12.86
C LEU A 940 -72.41 -4.66 13.53
N ALA A 941 -73.49 -4.61 12.75
CA ALA A 941 -74.86 -4.69 13.24
C ALA A 941 -75.20 -6.06 13.89
N ILE A 942 -74.75 -7.16 13.28
CA ILE A 942 -75.00 -8.52 13.78
C ILE A 942 -74.19 -8.81 15.05
N ALA A 943 -72.94 -8.36 15.12
CA ALA A 943 -72.07 -8.54 16.30
C ALA A 943 -72.59 -7.77 17.53
N ARG A 944 -73.04 -6.53 17.34
CA ARG A 944 -73.54 -5.66 18.43
C ARG A 944 -74.74 -6.22 19.20
N GLN A 945 -75.51 -7.16 18.62
CA GLN A 945 -76.65 -7.79 19.31
C GLN A 945 -76.26 -8.95 20.25
N ARG A 946 -75.00 -9.38 20.31
CA ARG A 946 -74.58 -10.59 21.08
C ARG A 946 -73.42 -10.40 22.05
N ILE A 947 -72.85 -9.19 22.16
CA ILE A 947 -71.64 -8.94 22.97
C ILE A 947 -71.98 -8.02 24.16
N PRO A 948 -71.68 -8.42 25.42
CA PRO A 948 -71.89 -7.55 26.58
C PRO A 948 -71.02 -6.27 26.52
N TYR A 949 -71.59 -5.15 26.98
CA TYR A 949 -71.03 -3.79 26.86
C TYR A 949 -69.59 -3.59 27.38
N ARG A 950 -69.08 -4.51 28.22
CA ARG A 950 -67.70 -4.49 28.75
C ARG A 950 -66.64 -5.03 27.79
N LEU A 951 -67.02 -5.75 26.73
CA LEU A 951 -66.10 -6.30 25.72
C LEU A 951 -66.07 -5.51 24.41
N GLY A 952 -67.01 -4.56 24.22
CA GLY A 952 -67.15 -3.80 22.97
C GLY A 952 -65.85 -3.17 22.49
N ARG A 953 -65.16 -2.41 23.35
CA ARG A 953 -63.95 -1.66 22.97
C ARG A 953 -62.81 -2.54 22.45
N VAL A 954 -62.58 -3.70 23.07
CA VAL A 954 -61.53 -4.65 22.65
C VAL A 954 -61.89 -5.33 21.32
N VAL A 955 -63.18 -5.58 21.09
CA VAL A 955 -63.68 -6.10 19.81
C VAL A 955 -63.65 -5.02 18.72
N ASP A 956 -63.96 -3.77 19.04
CA ASP A 956 -63.83 -2.62 18.13
C ASP A 956 -62.35 -2.40 17.76
N GLU A 957 -61.40 -2.47 18.70
CA GLU A 957 -59.96 -2.39 18.44
C GLU A 957 -59.45 -3.57 17.58
N TRP A 958 -59.90 -4.80 17.85
CA TRP A 958 -59.55 -5.98 17.06
C TRP A 958 -60.15 -5.96 15.63
N LEU A 959 -61.35 -5.39 15.47
CA LEU A 959 -61.96 -5.17 14.16
C LEU A 959 -61.30 -4.02 13.39
N LEU A 960 -60.85 -2.96 14.09
CA LEU A 960 -60.06 -1.87 13.50
C LEU A 960 -58.69 -2.37 12.99
N ASP A 961 -58.06 -3.30 13.71
CA ASP A 961 -56.82 -3.96 13.27
C ASP A 961 -57.07 -4.81 12.00
N LYS A 962 -58.18 -5.55 11.94
CA LYS A 962 -58.59 -6.31 10.75
C LYS A 962 -59.12 -5.48 9.58
N GLY A 963 -59.50 -4.22 9.80
CA GLY A 963 -59.99 -3.30 8.76
C GLY A 963 -58.91 -2.42 8.13
N ARG A 964 -57.66 -2.47 8.61
CA ARG A 964 -56.54 -1.67 8.09
C ARG A 964 -55.82 -2.39 6.96
N GLN A 965 -55.57 -1.66 5.87
CA GLN A 965 -54.60 -2.12 4.88
C GLN A 965 -53.20 -2.14 5.49
N LEU A 966 -52.51 -3.27 5.31
CA LEU A 966 -51.08 -3.34 5.55
C LEU A 966 -50.33 -2.50 4.49
N THR A 967 -49.18 -1.95 4.88
CA THR A 967 -48.50 -0.89 4.12
C THR A 967 -47.06 -1.23 3.72
N ILE A 968 -46.54 -2.36 4.18
CA ILE A 968 -45.14 -2.77 4.00
C ILE A 968 -45.09 -3.96 3.06
N PHE A 969 -44.28 -3.87 2.01
CA PHE A 969 -43.88 -5.02 1.20
C PHE A 969 -42.71 -5.68 1.93
N ASN A 970 -42.95 -6.82 2.58
CA ASN A 970 -42.03 -7.43 3.54
C ASN A 970 -41.00 -8.34 2.85
N SER A 971 -39.74 -8.24 3.28
CA SER A 971 -38.62 -9.12 2.92
C SER A 971 -38.57 -9.51 1.44
N GLN A 972 -38.37 -8.51 0.57
CA GLN A 972 -38.24 -8.69 -0.87
C GLN A 972 -37.04 -9.61 -1.16
N ALA A 973 -37.26 -10.71 -1.90
CA ALA A 973 -36.28 -11.79 -2.04
C ALA A 973 -35.71 -11.92 -3.47
N THR A 974 -36.51 -11.68 -4.51
CA THR A 974 -36.03 -11.71 -5.91
C THR A 974 -36.72 -10.67 -6.79
N ILE A 975 -35.98 -10.07 -7.72
CA ILE A 975 -36.51 -9.34 -8.89
C ILE A 975 -36.33 -10.24 -10.12
N LYS A 976 -37.43 -10.58 -10.81
CA LYS A 976 -37.49 -11.45 -11.98
C LYS A 976 -37.99 -10.67 -13.19
N ILE A 977 -37.22 -10.66 -14.27
CA ILE A 977 -37.44 -9.83 -15.45
C ILE A 977 -37.61 -10.75 -16.66
N GLY A 978 -38.69 -10.58 -17.42
CA GLY A 978 -38.95 -11.35 -18.66
C GLY A 978 -40.03 -12.44 -18.57
N GLY A 979 -40.67 -12.63 -17.41
CA GLY A 979 -41.97 -13.35 -17.28
C GLY A 979 -41.98 -14.87 -17.52
N LYS A 980 -40.85 -15.48 -17.89
CA LYS A 980 -40.70 -16.92 -18.20
C LYS A 980 -41.29 -17.83 -17.13
N GLU A 981 -40.94 -17.61 -15.85
CA GLU A 981 -41.39 -18.42 -14.72
C GLU A 981 -42.90 -18.31 -14.42
N ARG A 982 -43.54 -17.20 -14.83
CA ARG A 982 -44.99 -16.98 -14.70
C ARG A 982 -45.80 -17.60 -15.85
N GLY A 983 -45.16 -18.22 -16.83
CA GLY A 983 -45.81 -18.77 -18.03
C GLY A 983 -46.19 -17.73 -19.09
N HIS A 984 -45.92 -16.45 -18.84
CA HIS A 984 -46.19 -15.32 -19.75
C HIS A 984 -44.87 -14.64 -20.15
N PRO A 985 -43.98 -15.31 -20.93
CA PRO A 985 -42.67 -14.80 -21.27
C PRO A 985 -42.76 -13.54 -22.15
N PHE A 986 -42.01 -12.51 -21.77
CA PHE A 986 -41.83 -11.31 -22.57
C PHE A 986 -40.94 -11.58 -23.80
N GLN A 987 -41.28 -10.94 -24.91
CA GLN A 987 -40.52 -10.90 -26.16
C GLN A 987 -40.55 -9.46 -26.69
N GLY A 988 -39.38 -8.87 -26.88
CA GLY A 988 -39.24 -7.44 -27.15
C GLY A 988 -37.91 -6.90 -26.65
N GLN A 989 -37.87 -5.61 -26.33
CA GLN A 989 -36.72 -4.97 -25.67
C GLN A 989 -37.14 -4.44 -24.30
N LEU A 990 -36.25 -4.52 -23.32
CA LEU A 990 -36.36 -3.87 -22.00
C LEU A 990 -35.10 -3.05 -21.74
N SER A 991 -35.25 -1.84 -21.23
CA SER A 991 -34.19 -0.84 -21.07
C SER A 991 -34.30 -0.10 -19.74
N GLY A 992 -33.16 0.21 -19.13
CA GLY A 992 -33.07 1.19 -18.04
C GLY A 992 -33.96 0.89 -16.83
N LEU A 993 -34.16 -0.40 -16.49
CA LEU A 993 -34.93 -0.78 -15.31
C LEU A 993 -34.29 -0.21 -14.05
N TYR A 994 -35.07 0.61 -13.36
CA TYR A 994 -34.81 1.13 -12.03
C TYR A 994 -35.85 0.60 -11.04
N TYR A 995 -35.40 0.10 -9.89
CA TYR A 995 -36.27 -0.28 -8.78
C TYR A 995 -35.62 0.06 -7.44
N ASN A 996 -36.23 0.96 -6.66
CA ASN A 996 -35.82 1.33 -5.31
C ASN A 996 -34.33 1.71 -5.11
N GLY A 997 -33.65 2.14 -6.17
CA GLY A 997 -32.20 2.44 -6.18
C GLY A 997 -31.41 1.56 -7.14
N LEU A 998 -31.82 0.29 -7.30
CA LEU A 998 -31.13 -0.69 -8.12
C LEU A 998 -31.38 -0.45 -9.61
N LYS A 999 -30.31 -0.30 -10.39
CA LYS A 999 -30.34 -0.25 -11.86
C LYS A 999 -30.09 -1.66 -12.40
N VAL A 1000 -31.08 -2.55 -12.25
CA VAL A 1000 -30.89 -4.01 -12.37
C VAL A 1000 -30.32 -4.45 -13.73
N LEU A 1001 -30.65 -3.75 -14.83
CA LEU A 1001 -30.08 -4.07 -16.16
C LEU A 1001 -28.63 -3.59 -16.33
N ASN A 1002 -28.18 -2.56 -15.61
CA ASN A 1002 -26.75 -2.20 -15.54
C ASN A 1002 -25.96 -3.29 -14.81
N MET A 1003 -26.41 -3.66 -13.62
CA MET A 1003 -25.83 -4.73 -12.80
C MET A 1003 -25.73 -6.04 -13.59
N ALA A 1004 -26.75 -6.36 -14.42
CA ALA A 1004 -26.74 -7.53 -15.30
C ALA A 1004 -25.70 -7.46 -16.44
N ALA A 1005 -25.38 -6.26 -16.95
CA ALA A 1005 -24.36 -6.05 -17.98
C ALA A 1005 -22.94 -5.98 -17.39
N GLU A 1006 -22.84 -5.55 -16.13
CA GLU A 1006 -21.62 -5.48 -15.34
C GLU A 1006 -21.25 -6.85 -14.73
N ASN A 1007 -22.16 -7.83 -14.75
CA ASN A 1007 -22.04 -9.20 -14.24
C ASN A 1007 -22.03 -9.29 -12.70
N ASP A 1008 -22.95 -8.58 -12.04
CA ASP A 1008 -23.20 -8.68 -10.60
C ASP A 1008 -23.46 -10.14 -10.17
N ALA A 1009 -22.76 -10.59 -9.12
CA ALA A 1009 -22.81 -11.96 -8.62
C ALA A 1009 -24.20 -12.43 -8.16
N ASN A 1010 -25.11 -11.51 -7.87
CA ASN A 1010 -26.48 -11.79 -7.44
C ASN A 1010 -27.46 -11.94 -8.63
N ILE A 1011 -26.97 -11.81 -9.88
CA ILE A 1011 -27.78 -11.86 -11.10
C ILE A 1011 -27.55 -13.15 -11.90
N VAL A 1012 -28.65 -13.85 -12.19
CA VAL A 1012 -28.68 -15.02 -13.07
C VAL A 1012 -29.46 -14.68 -14.34
N ILE A 1013 -28.86 -14.89 -15.51
CA ILE A 1013 -29.49 -14.71 -16.82
C ILE A 1013 -29.73 -16.09 -17.46
N GLU A 1014 -30.97 -16.40 -17.81
CA GLU A 1014 -31.38 -17.66 -18.43
C GLU A 1014 -32.13 -17.48 -19.75
N GLY A 1015 -31.93 -18.42 -20.68
CA GLY A 1015 -32.71 -18.51 -21.92
C GLY A 1015 -32.35 -17.41 -22.92
N ASN A 1016 -33.32 -17.03 -23.74
CA ASN A 1016 -33.07 -16.28 -24.97
C ASN A 1016 -33.06 -14.75 -24.75
N VAL A 1017 -32.17 -14.28 -23.87
CA VAL A 1017 -31.91 -12.86 -23.60
C VAL A 1017 -30.51 -12.48 -24.13
N ARG A 1018 -30.33 -11.27 -24.66
CA ARG A 1018 -29.01 -10.73 -25.05
C ARG A 1018 -28.89 -9.23 -24.81
N LEU A 1019 -27.68 -8.75 -24.51
CA LEU A 1019 -27.38 -7.32 -24.36
C LEU A 1019 -27.36 -6.62 -25.73
N VAL A 1020 -27.83 -5.37 -25.79
CA VAL A 1020 -27.71 -4.53 -27.00
C VAL A 1020 -26.27 -4.01 -27.11
N GLY A 1021 -25.64 -4.28 -28.26
CA GLY A 1021 -24.27 -3.86 -28.56
C GLY A 1021 -23.26 -5.00 -28.64
N GLU A 1022 -23.63 -6.23 -28.27
CA GLU A 1022 -22.80 -7.40 -28.53
C GLU A 1022 -22.91 -7.88 -29.98
N VAL A 1023 -21.78 -8.28 -30.56
CA VAL A 1023 -21.70 -8.91 -31.89
C VAL A 1023 -21.57 -10.42 -31.70
N PRO A 1024 -22.43 -11.26 -32.33
CA PRO A 1024 -22.37 -12.71 -32.20
C PRO A 1024 -21.02 -13.28 -32.61
N SER A 1025 -20.39 -14.06 -31.73
CA SER A 1025 -19.24 -14.89 -32.08
C SER A 1025 -19.71 -16.17 -32.75
N SER A 1026 -19.48 -16.28 -34.07
CA SER A 1026 -19.82 -17.46 -34.87
C SER A 1026 -19.04 -18.71 -34.45
N MET A 1027 -19.68 -19.88 -34.54
CA MET A 1027 -19.06 -21.18 -34.27
C MET A 1027 -17.96 -21.54 -35.28
N THR A 1028 -17.07 -22.46 -34.87
CA THR A 1028 -15.98 -23.02 -35.67
C THR A 1028 -16.46 -24.12 -36.63
N THR A 1029 -16.12 -23.99 -37.92
CA THR A 1029 -16.09 -25.08 -38.91
C THR A 1029 -15.02 -24.80 -39.97
N GLU A 1030 -14.64 -25.83 -40.74
CA GLU A 1030 -13.35 -25.89 -41.45
C GLU A 1030 -13.33 -25.31 -42.88
N SER A 1031 -12.11 -25.24 -43.41
CA SER A 1031 -11.64 -24.79 -44.72
C SER A 1031 -12.50 -25.07 -45.97
N THR A 1032 -12.58 -24.08 -46.87
CA THR A 1032 -11.99 -24.18 -48.22
C THR A 1032 -11.83 -22.77 -48.85
N ALA A 1033 -11.13 -22.67 -49.99
CA ALA A 1033 -10.71 -21.38 -50.57
C ALA A 1033 -11.12 -21.20 -52.04
N THR A 1034 -11.40 -19.94 -52.41
CA THR A 1034 -11.10 -19.35 -53.74
C THR A 1034 -11.14 -17.82 -53.64
N ALA A 1035 -10.56 -17.13 -54.63
CA ALA A 1035 -10.45 -15.67 -54.67
C ALA A 1035 -11.06 -15.10 -55.96
N MET A 1036 -11.33 -13.78 -56.00
CA MET A 1036 -11.14 -12.92 -57.19
C MET A 1036 -11.12 -11.44 -56.79
N GLN A 1037 -10.48 -10.60 -57.63
CA GLN A 1037 -10.41 -9.14 -57.52
C GLN A 1037 -11.24 -8.46 -58.61
N SER A 1038 -11.64 -7.21 -58.38
CA SER A 1038 -11.88 -6.19 -59.44
C SER A 1038 -11.70 -4.78 -58.88
N GLU A 1039 -11.51 -3.77 -59.73
CA GLU A 1039 -10.75 -2.56 -59.40
C GLU A 1039 -11.56 -1.24 -59.23
N MET A 1040 -10.83 -0.19 -58.89
CA MET A 1040 -11.25 1.22 -58.69
C MET A 1040 -11.93 1.89 -59.90
N SER A 1041 -12.73 2.94 -59.64
CA SER A 1041 -12.60 4.24 -60.35
C SER A 1041 -13.15 5.44 -59.54
N THR A 1042 -12.34 6.50 -59.42
CA THR A 1042 -12.65 7.95 -59.38
C THR A 1042 -14.04 8.44 -58.89
N SER A 1043 -14.20 9.29 -57.86
CA SER A 1043 -13.73 10.70 -57.71
C SER A 1043 -14.22 11.64 -58.84
N VAL A 1044 -14.62 12.91 -58.66
CA VAL A 1044 -14.49 13.97 -57.62
C VAL A 1044 -15.89 14.65 -57.51
N MET A 1045 -16.41 15.22 -56.41
CA MET A 1045 -15.93 16.34 -55.58
C MET A 1045 -16.67 16.43 -54.21
N GLU A 1046 -16.44 17.50 -53.45
CA GLU A 1046 -16.83 17.67 -52.03
C GLU A 1046 -17.81 18.84 -51.79
N THR A 1047 -18.55 18.81 -50.67
CA THR A 1047 -18.66 20.00 -49.80
C THR A 1047 -18.97 19.62 -48.34
N THR A 1048 -18.10 20.03 -47.43
CA THR A 1048 -18.29 20.22 -45.97
C THR A 1048 -18.81 19.06 -45.12
N THR A 1049 -17.89 18.36 -44.45
CA THR A 1049 -18.15 17.59 -43.22
C THR A 1049 -18.01 18.44 -41.96
N THR A 1050 -18.87 18.20 -40.97
CA THR A 1050 -18.47 18.19 -39.55
C THR A 1050 -18.94 16.87 -38.96
N LEU A 1051 -18.05 16.16 -38.26
CA LEU A 1051 -18.26 14.79 -37.81
C LEU A 1051 -18.17 14.70 -36.28
N ALA A 1052 -18.97 13.79 -35.73
CA ALA A 1052 -18.97 13.42 -34.31
C ALA A 1052 -18.50 11.97 -34.12
N THR A 1053 -18.34 11.61 -32.85
CA THR A 1053 -18.20 10.24 -32.30
C THR A 1053 -16.94 9.42 -32.59
N SER A 1054 -16.62 8.63 -31.58
CA SER A 1054 -15.55 7.63 -31.49
C SER A 1054 -16.04 6.23 -31.86
N THR A 1055 -15.11 5.27 -31.99
CA THR A 1055 -15.39 3.83 -31.85
C THR A 1055 -14.24 3.15 -31.10
N ALA A 1056 -14.54 2.10 -30.33
CA ALA A 1056 -13.60 1.38 -29.43
C ALA A 1056 -13.63 -0.16 -29.65
N ARG A 1057 -13.09 -0.94 -28.68
CA ARG A 1057 -13.08 -2.44 -28.52
C ARG A 1057 -11.83 -3.16 -29.11
N ARG A 1058 -11.46 -4.41 -28.75
CA ARG A 1058 -12.00 -5.52 -27.88
C ARG A 1058 -10.79 -6.37 -27.38
N GLY A 1059 -10.71 -7.10 -26.26
CA GLY A 1059 -11.62 -7.40 -25.13
C GLY A 1059 -11.76 -8.92 -24.86
N LYS A 1060 -11.14 -9.50 -23.80
CA LYS A 1060 -11.26 -10.94 -23.39
C LYS A 1060 -10.82 -11.22 -21.91
N ALA A 1061 -11.26 -12.35 -21.35
CA ALA A 1061 -11.06 -12.90 -19.97
C ALA A 1061 -11.16 -14.47 -20.02
N PRO A 1062 -11.42 -15.33 -18.97
CA PRO A 1062 -11.65 -15.13 -17.50
C PRO A 1062 -11.08 -16.28 -16.56
N THR A 1063 -11.67 -16.49 -15.35
CA THR A 1063 -11.58 -17.61 -14.33
C THR A 1063 -10.58 -17.46 -13.16
N LYS A 1064 -10.84 -17.87 -11.89
CA LYS A 1064 -12.07 -18.33 -11.16
C LYS A 1064 -11.97 -18.18 -9.60
N GLU A 1065 -13.14 -18.29 -8.92
CA GLU A 1065 -13.47 -18.30 -7.46
C GLU A 1065 -12.81 -19.42 -6.57
N PRO A 1066 -13.00 -19.55 -5.20
CA PRO A 1066 -14.09 -19.03 -4.31
C PRO A 1066 -13.86 -18.64 -2.79
N ILE A 1067 -14.72 -17.72 -2.30
CA ILE A 1067 -15.57 -17.69 -1.06
C ILE A 1067 -15.01 -17.89 0.40
N GLY A 1068 -15.42 -17.00 1.33
CA GLY A 1068 -15.63 -17.24 2.79
C GLY A 1068 -15.38 -16.00 3.71
N GLN A 1069 -16.38 -15.22 4.16
CA GLN A 1069 -17.20 -15.35 5.42
C GLN A 1069 -16.40 -15.38 6.75
N THR A 1070 -16.72 -14.68 7.87
CA THR A 1070 -17.69 -13.63 8.34
C THR A 1070 -17.12 -13.07 9.69
N THR A 1071 -17.45 -11.90 10.27
CA THR A 1071 -18.68 -11.49 11.02
C THR A 1071 -18.51 -10.05 11.59
N ASP A 1072 -19.60 -9.28 11.75
CA ASP A 1072 -20.04 -8.38 12.86
C ASP A 1072 -19.03 -7.33 13.49
N ASP A 1073 -19.38 -6.11 13.95
CA ASP A 1073 -20.68 -5.41 14.10
C ASP A 1073 -20.53 -3.85 14.34
N ILE A 1074 -21.56 -3.04 13.98
CA ILE A 1074 -22.00 -1.65 14.40
C ILE A 1074 -20.99 -0.60 15.03
N LEU A 1075 -21.00 0.74 14.77
CA LEU A 1075 -22.07 1.78 14.91
C LEU A 1075 -21.80 3.11 14.13
N VAL A 1076 -22.83 3.60 13.42
CA VAL A 1076 -23.44 4.97 13.39
C VAL A 1076 -22.59 6.27 13.32
N ALA A 1077 -22.86 7.06 12.27
CA ALA A 1077 -23.13 8.52 12.32
C ALA A 1077 -24.29 8.81 11.33
N SER A 1078 -25.47 9.23 11.79
CA SER A 1078 -25.88 10.63 12.04
C SER A 1078 -26.11 11.46 10.77
N ALA A 1079 -27.38 11.54 10.35
CA ALA A 1079 -27.90 12.52 9.40
C ALA A 1079 -29.24 13.04 9.94
N GLU A 1080 -29.43 14.36 9.91
CA GLU A 1080 -30.49 15.04 10.66
C GLU A 1080 -31.82 15.11 9.87
N CYS A 1081 -32.94 15.15 10.60
CA CYS A 1081 -34.26 15.46 10.04
C CYS A 1081 -34.58 16.95 10.26
N PRO A 1082 -35.32 17.60 9.34
CA PRO A 1082 -35.65 19.02 9.48
C PRO A 1082 -36.58 19.28 10.66
N SER A 1083 -36.38 20.45 11.29
CA SER A 1083 -37.21 21.00 12.36
C SER A 1083 -38.44 21.73 11.83
N ASP A 1084 -39.56 21.62 12.54
CA ASP A 1084 -40.61 22.64 12.63
C ASP A 1084 -41.43 22.45 13.93
N ASP A 1085 -42.19 23.48 14.29
CA ASP A 1085 -43.09 23.63 15.45
C ASP A 1085 -42.47 23.70 16.87
N GLU A 1086 -42.50 24.91 17.45
CA GLU A 1086 -42.35 25.17 18.91
C GLU A 1086 -43.71 25.11 19.64
N ASP A 1087 -43.71 24.70 20.91
CA ASP A 1087 -44.51 25.27 22.03
C ASP A 1087 -44.62 24.26 23.20
N ILE A 1088 -44.10 24.62 24.39
CA ILE A 1088 -44.56 24.15 25.73
C ILE A 1088 -43.83 24.92 26.85
N ASP A 1089 -44.56 25.34 27.88
CA ASP A 1089 -44.07 26.18 28.98
C ASP A 1089 -43.04 25.51 29.93
N PRO A 1090 -42.13 26.28 30.54
CA PRO A 1090 -41.18 25.79 31.54
C PRO A 1090 -41.82 25.64 32.94
N CYS A 1091 -41.42 24.59 33.68
CA CYS A 1091 -41.70 24.45 35.11
C CYS A 1091 -40.41 24.54 35.93
N GLU A 1092 -40.41 25.37 36.98
CA GLU A 1092 -39.33 25.42 37.98
C GLU A 1092 -39.25 24.12 38.80
N PRO A 1093 -38.08 23.84 39.37
CA PRO A 1093 -38.02 23.46 40.78
C PRO A 1093 -37.13 24.41 41.60
N SER A 1094 -37.55 24.70 42.83
CA SER A 1094 -36.96 25.74 43.66
C SER A 1094 -35.93 25.25 44.69
N SER A 1095 -34.91 26.08 44.90
CA SER A 1095 -34.17 26.30 46.17
C SER A 1095 -33.32 25.18 46.81
N GLY A 1096 -32.08 25.56 47.16
CA GLY A 1096 -31.50 25.25 48.49
C GLY A 1096 -30.04 24.75 48.52
N GLY A 1097 -29.09 25.58 48.98
CA GLY A 1097 -27.77 25.04 49.36
C GLY A 1097 -26.53 25.96 49.40
N LEU A 1098 -26.62 27.15 50.03
CA LEU A 1098 -25.50 28.03 50.45
C LEU A 1098 -24.42 28.37 49.39
#